data_AF-A0A2T0NBW2-F1
#
_entry.id   AF-A0A2T0NBW2-F1
#
_cell.length_a   1.000
_cell.length_b   1.000
_cell.length_c   1.000
_cell.angle_alpha   90.00
_cell.angle_beta   90.00
_cell.angle_gamma   90.00
#
_symmetry.space_group_name_H-M   'P 1'
#
loop_
_entity.id
_entity.type
_entity.pdbx_description
1 polymer ?
#
loop_
_entity_poly.entity_id
_entity_poly.type
_entity_poly.pdbx_seq_one_letter_code
_entity_poly.pdbx_strand_id
1 'polypeptide(L)'
;MELTRERILRILLTRHPAWLVPEPLKIVIGTVVICAVAAALTVPAAALGGGGLLMIVAVWVAALWAFLAARVPRTYEWSCPRLPLDDQPRLRAVLEDAGRLAGLDGLPMVRLTADRGVWVRVRRDGRVELMIATYLLLGMRAEELRTFILRELISAQRWSWHERWAVTLLRAHRDWEWLAAACAPMRHALTAETAALVGWKAVFAATRAELVARQAFQWHLTRYATSFAGKGWPTDLYESFRWKIQEDDLMTRVRPQAEELSRTLSDAVELECGGYPARPGDETDAQLGGGRGGGRGGERADEHGDERVDERGGARADEHGGDEHGGDEHGGDEHGGDGSGDEPGADSRGGERLMGDDEWSPSSAGGVLESVGAALELRLNKVLAYRVAGGVSLSLFARPYRLSELPAHEWTAPMVLRRVAVLDAATRLLGRPATNLDVVELVVAGRAGELEWWGKKGSCPHPTPGVCALMPLFDVALRRRGYTHEHVFAQRVLVGPTGDRVDLVELSRKTESGEPWGLMLGGPMTGDDPEADAVRLAGESLAAGDATGWFERLYAESATGDALVPWDSRSPHYLLTEWGDQQFGVPGGGAGGSRGRALVVGAGLGDDAEYVAGLGYETEAFDVSESAVRLARERFPGSRVRYQVADLLDPPKEWHRAFDLVVEVMTVQSLPEPLHGRAIAAVAGFVRPGGTLVVIATAREEDGPVFAPPWPLTPSEIRAFAGEGLEADKIEDLRGGERHRWRAIFHRPA
;
A
#
# COMPACT_ATOMS: atom_id res chain seq x y z
N MET A 1 11.20 42.24 -9.51
CA MET A 1 12.14 42.00 -10.64
C MET A 1 11.28 41.69 -11.85
N GLU A 2 11.16 42.61 -12.81
CA GLU A 2 10.02 42.59 -13.73
C GLU A 2 10.08 41.49 -14.80
N LEU A 3 9.43 40.36 -14.50
CA LEU A 3 8.90 39.45 -15.51
C LEU A 3 7.64 40.07 -16.11
N THR A 4 7.85 40.99 -17.06
CA THR A 4 6.76 41.71 -17.73
C THR A 4 5.75 40.74 -18.36
N ARG A 5 4.47 41.14 -18.34
CA ARG A 5 3.35 40.39 -18.92
C ARG A 5 3.67 39.82 -20.30
N GLU A 6 4.29 40.64 -21.14
CA GLU A 6 4.68 40.27 -22.49
C GLU A 6 5.70 39.14 -22.55
N ARG A 7 6.68 39.08 -21.64
CA ARG A 7 7.71 38.04 -21.66
C ARG A 7 7.10 36.68 -21.38
N ILE A 8 6.22 36.57 -20.39
CA ILE A 8 5.49 35.34 -20.08
C ILE A 8 4.53 34.98 -21.23
N LEU A 9 3.77 35.95 -21.76
CA LEU A 9 2.86 35.71 -22.89
C LEU A 9 3.59 35.27 -24.16
N ARG A 10 4.76 35.84 -24.50
CA ARG A 10 5.55 35.41 -25.67
C ARG A 10 6.05 33.98 -25.52
N ILE A 11 6.45 33.55 -24.33
CA ILE A 11 6.90 32.17 -24.10
C ILE A 11 5.70 31.20 -24.19
N LEU A 12 4.55 31.55 -23.60
CA LEU A 12 3.33 30.74 -23.72
C LEU A 12 2.78 30.68 -25.15
N LEU A 13 2.82 31.79 -25.90
CA LEU A 13 2.43 31.84 -27.32
C LEU A 13 3.31 30.96 -28.21
N THR A 14 4.62 30.91 -27.93
CA THR A 14 5.58 30.14 -28.74
C THR A 14 5.68 28.66 -28.35
N ARG A 15 5.27 28.27 -27.13
CA ARG A 15 5.30 26.87 -26.66
C ARG A 15 3.93 26.19 -26.62
N HIS A 16 2.89 26.86 -26.11
CA HIS A 16 1.56 26.27 -25.88
C HIS A 16 0.42 27.29 -26.16
N PRO A 17 0.23 27.75 -27.41
CA PRO A 17 -0.79 28.77 -27.74
C PRO A 17 -2.22 28.36 -27.37
N ALA A 18 -2.52 27.05 -27.37
CA ALA A 18 -3.81 26.51 -26.94
C ALA A 18 -4.18 26.81 -25.47
N TRP A 19 -3.21 27.21 -24.63
CA TRP A 19 -3.45 27.56 -23.22
C TRP A 19 -4.08 28.96 -23.01
N LEU A 20 -4.09 29.82 -24.03
CA LEU A 20 -4.75 31.14 -23.97
C LEU A 20 -6.26 31.06 -24.24
N VAL A 21 -6.75 29.95 -24.77
CA VAL A 21 -8.18 29.65 -24.89
C VAL A 21 -8.73 29.35 -23.49
N PRO A 22 -9.77 30.05 -22.98
CA PRO A 22 -10.39 29.70 -21.71
C PRO A 22 -10.97 28.29 -21.74
N GLU A 23 -10.90 27.54 -20.63
CA GLU A 23 -11.38 26.14 -20.60
C GLU A 23 -12.84 25.95 -21.04
N PRO A 24 -13.81 26.84 -20.70
CA PRO A 24 -15.17 26.77 -21.25
C PRO A 24 -15.19 26.87 -22.79
N LEU A 25 -14.31 27.66 -23.39
CA LEU A 25 -14.19 27.77 -24.85
C LEU A 25 -13.48 26.54 -25.45
N LYS A 26 -12.54 25.90 -24.73
CA LYS A 26 -12.00 24.59 -25.14
C LYS A 26 -13.04 23.47 -25.09
N ILE A 27 -13.97 23.51 -24.13
CA ILE A 27 -15.13 22.59 -24.06
C ILE A 27 -16.03 22.83 -25.27
N VAL A 28 -16.41 24.08 -25.56
CA VAL A 28 -17.25 24.43 -26.72
C VAL A 28 -16.59 24.00 -28.03
N ILE A 29 -15.33 24.38 -28.28
CA ILE A 29 -14.61 24.03 -29.51
C ILE A 29 -14.49 22.51 -29.67
N GLY A 30 -14.08 21.78 -28.62
CA GLY A 30 -13.96 20.33 -28.70
C GLY A 30 -15.31 19.61 -28.87
N THR A 31 -16.37 20.10 -28.24
CA THR A 31 -17.74 19.60 -28.44
C THR A 31 -18.18 19.82 -29.89
N VAL A 32 -17.96 21.02 -30.45
CA VAL A 32 -18.28 21.32 -31.85
C VAL A 32 -17.48 20.43 -32.81
N VAL A 33 -16.18 20.20 -32.54
CA VAL A 33 -15.36 19.28 -33.35
C VAL A 33 -15.87 17.84 -33.27
N ILE A 34 -16.17 17.32 -32.08
CA ILE A 34 -16.72 15.96 -31.91
C ILE A 34 -18.06 15.81 -32.65
N CYS A 35 -18.97 16.78 -32.49
CA CYS A 35 -20.25 16.78 -33.20
C CYS A 35 -20.10 16.92 -34.73
N ALA A 36 -19.09 17.67 -35.21
CA ALA A 36 -18.83 17.83 -36.64
C ALA A 36 -18.25 16.55 -37.27
N VAL A 37 -17.33 15.86 -36.60
CA VAL A 37 -16.82 14.55 -37.06
C VAL A 37 -17.92 13.49 -36.97
N ALA A 38 -18.79 13.55 -35.95
CA ALA A 38 -19.96 12.70 -35.87
C ALA A 38 -20.90 12.89 -37.07
N ALA A 39 -21.27 14.14 -37.38
CA ALA A 39 -22.11 14.46 -38.54
C ALA A 39 -21.47 14.04 -39.87
N ALA A 40 -20.15 14.20 -40.02
CA ALA A 40 -19.42 13.75 -41.20
C ALA A 40 -19.45 12.22 -41.37
N LEU A 41 -19.43 11.46 -40.27
CA LEU A 41 -19.44 9.99 -40.29
C LEU A 41 -20.84 9.36 -40.24
N THR A 42 -21.90 10.10 -39.88
CA THR A 42 -23.28 9.59 -40.02
C THR A 42 -23.74 9.46 -41.48
N VAL A 43 -23.20 10.27 -42.40
CA VAL A 43 -23.54 10.21 -43.83
C VAL A 43 -23.19 8.86 -44.47
N PRO A 44 -21.96 8.33 -44.36
CA PRO A 44 -21.66 6.98 -44.83
C PRO A 44 -22.31 5.88 -43.96
N ALA A 45 -22.51 6.12 -42.65
CA ALA A 45 -23.13 5.13 -41.76
C ALA A 45 -24.58 4.76 -42.14
N ALA A 46 -25.31 5.67 -42.79
CA ALA A 46 -26.67 5.40 -43.27
C ALA A 46 -26.74 4.24 -44.28
N ALA A 47 -25.64 3.94 -44.99
CA ALA A 47 -25.55 2.81 -45.92
C ALA A 47 -25.33 1.45 -45.22
N LEU A 48 -25.01 1.43 -43.92
CA LEU A 48 -24.75 0.21 -43.13
C LEU A 48 -25.98 -0.27 -42.33
N GLY A 49 -27.14 0.38 -42.51
CA GLY A 49 -28.38 0.02 -41.81
C GLY A 49 -28.44 0.45 -40.35
N GLY A 50 -29.61 0.26 -39.72
CA GLY A 50 -29.93 0.82 -38.41
C GLY A 50 -29.02 0.37 -37.27
N GLY A 51 -28.51 -0.86 -37.30
CA GLY A 51 -27.58 -1.37 -36.29
C GLY A 51 -26.21 -0.67 -36.31
N GLY A 52 -25.66 -0.44 -37.51
CA GLY A 52 -24.40 0.32 -37.67
C GLY A 52 -24.53 1.76 -37.18
N LEU A 53 -25.66 2.41 -37.50
CA LEU A 53 -25.95 3.76 -37.02
C LEU A 53 -26.08 3.82 -35.50
N LEU A 54 -26.77 2.85 -34.86
CA LEU A 54 -26.88 2.76 -33.41
C LEU A 54 -25.52 2.56 -32.71
N MET A 55 -24.68 1.66 -33.22
CA MET A 55 -23.34 1.44 -32.68
C MET A 55 -22.47 2.70 -32.79
N ILE A 56 -22.51 3.38 -33.94
CA ILE A 56 -21.76 4.62 -34.17
C ILE A 56 -22.27 5.74 -33.24
N VAL A 57 -23.58 5.89 -33.06
CA VAL A 57 -24.15 6.84 -32.09
C VAL A 57 -23.74 6.49 -30.65
N ALA A 58 -23.72 5.22 -30.26
CA ALA A 58 -23.26 4.81 -28.93
C ALA A 58 -21.78 5.15 -28.70
N VAL A 59 -20.91 4.92 -29.69
CA VAL A 59 -19.49 5.32 -29.65
C VAL A 59 -19.35 6.85 -29.60
N TRP A 60 -20.18 7.61 -30.31
CA TRP A 60 -20.18 9.09 -30.22
C TRP A 60 -20.63 9.60 -28.86
N VAL A 61 -21.68 9.02 -28.28
CA VAL A 61 -22.13 9.37 -26.93
C VAL A 61 -21.03 9.02 -25.93
N ALA A 62 -20.39 7.84 -26.02
CA ALA A 62 -19.27 7.46 -25.16
C ALA A 62 -18.05 8.38 -25.32
N ALA A 63 -17.66 8.72 -26.55
CA ALA A 63 -16.51 9.60 -26.83
C ALA A 63 -16.77 11.05 -26.39
N LEU A 64 -17.98 11.57 -26.62
CA LEU A 64 -18.39 12.89 -26.12
C LEU A 64 -18.49 12.88 -24.60
N TRP A 65 -19.05 11.83 -23.98
CA TRP A 65 -19.16 11.73 -22.52
C TRP A 65 -17.79 11.56 -21.87
N ALA A 66 -16.83 10.85 -22.49
CA ALA A 66 -15.45 10.77 -22.03
C ALA A 66 -14.70 12.11 -22.20
N PHE A 67 -14.85 12.80 -23.34
CA PHE A 67 -14.30 14.14 -23.55
C PHE A 67 -14.86 15.14 -22.53
N LEU A 68 -16.18 15.08 -22.27
CA LEU A 68 -16.83 15.90 -21.27
C LEU A 68 -16.38 15.48 -19.86
N ALA A 69 -16.34 14.21 -19.47
CA ALA A 69 -15.84 13.79 -18.15
C ALA A 69 -14.36 14.21 -17.90
N ALA A 70 -13.56 14.36 -18.95
CA ALA A 70 -12.19 14.88 -18.88
C ALA A 70 -12.08 16.43 -18.90
N ARG A 71 -13.16 17.18 -19.18
CA ARG A 71 -13.15 18.63 -19.45
C ARG A 71 -14.25 19.43 -18.75
N VAL A 72 -15.49 18.92 -18.73
CA VAL A 72 -16.52 19.24 -17.74
C VAL A 72 -16.02 18.72 -16.39
N PRO A 73 -15.79 19.60 -15.42
CA PRO A 73 -14.37 19.77 -15.12
C PRO A 73 -13.73 18.79 -14.13
N ARG A 74 -12.44 19.05 -13.92
CA ARG A 74 -11.71 18.80 -12.65
C ARG A 74 -12.33 19.64 -11.49
N THR A 75 -13.66 19.71 -11.41
CA THR A 75 -14.49 20.72 -10.72
C THR A 75 -14.48 20.61 -9.21
N TYR A 76 -13.84 19.58 -8.65
CA TYR A 76 -13.63 19.48 -7.21
C TYR A 76 -12.78 20.65 -6.65
N GLU A 77 -12.14 21.45 -7.50
CA GLU A 77 -11.59 22.78 -7.15
C GLU A 77 -12.64 23.78 -6.61
N TRP A 78 -13.93 23.59 -6.88
CA TRP A 78 -15.02 24.35 -6.25
C TRP A 78 -15.43 23.81 -4.87
N SER A 79 -14.92 22.64 -4.48
CA SER A 79 -14.95 22.12 -3.11
C SER A 79 -13.66 22.44 -2.38
N CYS A 80 -13.28 23.72 -2.38
CA CYS A 80 -12.42 24.32 -1.35
C CYS A 80 -13.34 24.98 -0.30
N PRO A 81 -13.96 24.22 0.63
CA PRO A 81 -14.90 24.73 1.62
C PRO A 81 -14.24 25.74 2.56
N ARG A 82 -14.99 26.76 2.98
CA ARG A 82 -14.54 27.72 3.99
C ARG A 82 -14.40 27.02 5.35
N LEU A 83 -13.29 27.29 6.04
CA LEU A 83 -13.12 26.94 7.45
C LEU A 83 -13.58 28.13 8.31
N PRO A 84 -14.51 27.95 9.26
CA PRO A 84 -14.73 28.92 10.35
C PRO A 84 -13.45 29.05 11.18
N LEU A 85 -13.06 30.27 11.56
CA LEU A 85 -11.86 30.52 12.38
C LEU A 85 -12.20 30.76 13.85
N ASP A 86 -13.47 30.64 14.22
CA ASP A 86 -13.99 30.91 15.56
C ASP A 86 -13.68 29.70 16.47
N ASP A 87 -13.88 28.49 15.97
CA ASP A 87 -13.52 27.22 16.62
C ASP A 87 -12.05 26.79 16.36
N GLN A 88 -11.15 27.73 16.04
CA GLN A 88 -9.77 27.44 15.57
C GLN A 88 -8.74 28.46 16.10
N PRO A 89 -8.57 28.60 17.44
CA PRO A 89 -7.76 29.66 18.02
C PRO A 89 -6.28 29.59 17.63
N ARG A 90 -5.69 28.38 17.58
CA ARG A 90 -4.29 28.17 17.15
C ARG A 90 -4.06 28.64 15.71
N LEU A 91 -4.96 28.27 14.79
CA LEU A 91 -4.88 28.69 13.40
C LEU A 91 -5.11 30.19 13.23
N ARG A 92 -6.05 30.78 13.99
CA ARG A 92 -6.29 32.22 14.00
C ARG A 92 -5.00 32.99 14.35
N ALA A 93 -4.33 32.64 15.44
CA ALA A 93 -3.09 33.30 15.86
C ALA A 93 -1.97 33.21 14.79
N VAL A 94 -1.82 32.05 14.15
CA VAL A 94 -0.88 31.85 13.03
C VAL A 94 -1.19 32.77 11.83
N LEU A 95 -2.46 32.96 11.51
CA LEU A 95 -2.92 33.81 10.40
C LEU A 95 -2.79 35.30 10.73
N GLU A 96 -3.07 35.70 11.97
CA GLU A 96 -2.93 37.08 12.44
C GLU A 96 -1.47 37.52 12.38
N ASP A 97 -0.52 36.69 12.82
CA ASP A 97 0.89 37.05 12.77
C ASP A 97 1.49 37.01 11.36
N ALA A 98 1.18 35.97 10.57
CA ALA A 98 1.60 35.91 9.17
C ALA A 98 0.98 37.06 8.34
N GLY A 99 -0.25 37.47 8.65
CA GLY A 99 -0.90 38.65 8.06
C GLY A 99 -0.21 39.96 8.44
N ARG A 100 0.08 40.15 9.74
CA ARG A 100 0.83 41.30 10.28
C ARG A 100 2.17 41.48 9.58
N LEU A 101 2.94 40.40 9.44
CA LEU A 101 4.27 40.41 8.80
C LEU A 101 4.20 40.60 7.27
N ALA A 102 3.17 40.10 6.61
CA ALA A 102 2.95 40.33 5.18
C ALA A 102 2.57 41.79 4.86
N GLY A 103 1.85 42.44 5.77
CA GLY A 103 1.17 43.72 5.54
C GLY A 103 -0.27 43.54 5.05
N LEU A 104 -1.01 42.60 5.63
CA LEU A 104 -2.39 42.28 5.27
C LEU A 104 -3.39 42.97 6.22
N ASP A 105 -4.30 43.76 5.66
CA ASP A 105 -5.43 44.34 6.40
C ASP A 105 -6.48 43.28 6.77
N GLY A 106 -6.33 42.70 7.95
CA GLY A 106 -7.27 41.76 8.56
C GLY A 106 -7.08 40.29 8.17
N LEU A 107 -7.94 39.42 8.72
CA LEU A 107 -7.82 37.97 8.53
C LEU A 107 -8.19 37.52 7.10
N PRO A 108 -7.35 36.68 6.45
CA PRO A 108 -7.69 36.09 5.16
C PRO A 108 -8.78 35.01 5.33
N MET A 109 -9.65 34.84 4.33
CA MET A 109 -10.64 33.76 4.38
C MET A 109 -9.97 32.43 4.07
N VAL A 110 -9.84 31.56 5.08
CA VAL A 110 -9.30 30.21 4.91
C VAL A 110 -10.29 29.29 4.20
N ARG A 111 -9.76 28.50 3.27
CA ARG A 111 -10.42 27.35 2.65
C ARG A 111 -9.57 26.11 2.80
N LEU A 112 -10.18 25.00 3.18
CA LEU A 112 -9.50 23.70 3.19
C LEU A 112 -9.39 23.13 1.78
N THR A 113 -8.32 22.40 1.53
CA THR A 113 -8.13 21.57 0.34
C THR A 113 -7.74 20.15 0.76
N ALA A 114 -8.02 19.19 -0.11
CA ALA A 114 -7.84 17.78 0.21
C ALA A 114 -6.34 17.40 0.31
N ASP A 115 -5.57 17.70 -0.75
CA ASP A 115 -4.24 17.14 -1.00
C ASP A 115 -3.26 18.11 -1.68
N ARG A 116 -3.70 19.32 -2.07
CA ARG A 116 -2.82 20.36 -2.62
C ARG A 116 -2.36 21.29 -1.50
N GLY A 117 -1.08 21.69 -1.54
CA GLY A 117 -0.39 22.55 -0.56
C GLY A 117 -1.01 23.94 -0.37
N VAL A 118 -0.24 24.91 0.15
CA VAL A 118 -0.78 26.27 0.35
C VAL A 118 -0.76 27.08 -0.95
N TRP A 119 -1.81 27.86 -1.21
CA TRP A 119 -1.79 28.97 -2.18
C TRP A 119 -2.78 30.07 -1.82
N VAL A 120 -2.57 31.27 -2.37
CA VAL A 120 -3.47 32.42 -2.19
C VAL A 120 -4.23 32.75 -3.47
N ARG A 121 -5.49 33.18 -3.31
CA ARG A 121 -6.31 33.83 -4.34
C ARG A 121 -6.74 35.21 -3.86
N VAL A 122 -6.17 36.26 -4.44
CA VAL A 122 -6.68 37.62 -4.30
C VAL A 122 -7.94 37.77 -5.17
N ARG A 123 -9.04 38.22 -4.59
CA ARG A 123 -10.31 38.45 -5.30
C ARG A 123 -10.33 39.81 -6.00
N ARG A 124 -11.32 40.01 -6.89
CA ARG A 124 -11.56 41.31 -7.57
C ARG A 124 -11.89 42.45 -6.59
N ASP A 125 -12.40 42.13 -5.41
CA ASP A 125 -12.72 43.06 -4.31
C ASP A 125 -11.59 43.13 -3.26
N GLY A 126 -10.34 42.89 -3.67
CA GLY A 126 -9.12 42.96 -2.84
C GLY A 126 -8.97 41.84 -1.80
N ARG A 127 -10.08 41.24 -1.33
CA ARG A 127 -10.10 40.24 -0.27
C ARG A 127 -9.26 39.01 -0.61
N VAL A 128 -8.43 38.62 0.35
CA VAL A 128 -7.54 37.45 0.26
C VAL A 128 -8.28 36.19 0.70
N GLU A 129 -8.27 35.17 -0.17
CA GLU A 129 -8.63 33.80 0.18
C GLU A 129 -7.35 32.95 0.25
N LEU A 130 -7.16 32.19 1.33
CA LEU A 130 -6.01 31.31 1.56
C LEU A 130 -6.47 29.85 1.50
N MET A 131 -5.97 29.10 0.52
CA MET A 131 -6.23 27.67 0.36
C MET A 131 -5.11 26.91 1.07
N ILE A 132 -5.45 26.04 2.03
CA ILE A 132 -4.49 25.27 2.82
C ILE A 132 -4.82 23.78 2.74
N ALA A 133 -3.82 22.94 2.48
CA ALA A 133 -3.98 21.49 2.58
C ALA A 133 -4.30 21.08 4.02
N THR A 134 -5.32 20.25 4.19
CA THR A 134 -5.73 19.76 5.52
C THR A 134 -4.59 18.98 6.19
N TYR A 135 -3.77 18.25 5.43
CA TYR A 135 -2.59 17.53 5.97
C TYR A 135 -1.47 18.45 6.46
N LEU A 136 -1.29 19.64 5.88
CA LEU A 136 -0.30 20.62 6.38
C LEU A 136 -0.76 21.19 7.73
N LEU A 137 -2.06 21.42 7.90
CA LEU A 137 -2.63 21.87 9.17
C LEU A 137 -2.58 20.80 10.27
N LEU A 138 -2.62 19.52 9.91
CA LEU A 138 -2.50 18.39 10.85
C LEU A 138 -1.04 18.06 11.19
N GLY A 139 -0.11 18.22 10.24
CA GLY A 139 1.28 17.77 10.39
C GLY A 139 2.36 18.84 10.62
N MET A 140 2.11 20.12 10.36
CA MET A 140 3.10 21.19 10.60
C MET A 140 2.86 21.86 11.97
N ARG A 141 3.95 22.28 12.63
CA ARG A 141 3.90 23.11 13.83
C ARG A 141 3.49 24.55 13.49
N ALA A 142 2.99 25.29 14.47
CA ALA A 142 2.50 26.66 14.29
C ALA A 142 3.51 27.60 13.61
N GLU A 143 4.78 27.55 14.01
CA GLU A 143 5.85 28.42 13.49
C GLU A 143 6.26 28.10 12.05
N GLU A 144 6.25 26.81 11.70
CA GLU A 144 6.54 26.28 10.36
C GLU A 144 5.43 26.69 9.40
N LEU A 145 4.17 26.45 9.82
CA LEU A 145 2.98 26.85 9.06
C LEU A 145 2.90 28.38 8.91
N ARG A 146 3.18 29.15 9.97
CA ARG A 146 3.25 30.62 9.96
C ARG A 146 4.23 31.13 8.90
N THR A 147 5.43 30.56 8.86
CA THR A 147 6.46 30.91 7.88
C THR A 147 6.02 30.57 6.45
N PHE A 148 5.39 29.41 6.26
CA PHE A 148 4.90 28.99 4.95
C PHE A 148 3.70 29.82 4.47
N ILE A 149 2.78 30.22 5.36
CA ILE A 149 1.66 31.12 5.06
C ILE A 149 2.17 32.54 4.79
N LEU A 150 3.14 33.05 5.56
CA LEU A 150 3.76 34.36 5.35
C LEU A 150 4.32 34.48 3.94
N ARG A 151 5.09 33.49 3.48
CA ARG A 151 5.61 33.40 2.11
C ARG A 151 4.51 33.57 1.05
N GLU A 152 3.36 32.94 1.27
CA GLU A 152 2.21 33.03 0.37
C GLU A 152 1.53 34.41 0.44
N LEU A 153 1.38 34.99 1.62
CA LEU A 153 0.77 36.31 1.84
C LEU A 153 1.67 37.46 1.34
N ILE A 154 3.00 37.33 1.37
CA ILE A 154 3.93 38.27 0.73
C ILE A 154 3.64 38.34 -0.78
N SER A 155 3.55 37.18 -1.44
CA SER A 155 3.20 37.11 -2.86
C SER A 155 1.79 37.65 -3.13
N ALA A 156 0.88 37.54 -2.16
CA ALA A 156 -0.47 38.07 -2.25
C ALA A 156 -0.51 39.60 -2.24
N GLN A 157 0.24 40.24 -1.34
CA GLN A 157 0.19 41.70 -1.13
C GLN A 157 1.20 42.49 -1.98
N ARG A 158 2.46 42.07 -1.99
CA ARG A 158 3.57 42.92 -2.47
C ARG A 158 3.86 42.81 -3.96
N TRP A 159 3.38 41.74 -4.60
CA TRP A 159 3.71 41.41 -5.99
C TRP A 159 2.61 41.84 -6.98
N SER A 160 2.95 41.94 -8.26
CA SER A 160 1.96 42.22 -9.31
C SER A 160 1.06 41.01 -9.61
N TRP A 161 -0.06 41.25 -10.30
CA TRP A 161 -0.93 40.16 -10.77
C TRP A 161 -0.21 39.21 -11.73
N HIS A 162 0.73 39.71 -12.55
CA HIS A 162 1.51 38.90 -13.49
C HIS A 162 2.47 37.94 -12.77
N GLU A 163 3.13 38.43 -11.71
CA GLU A 163 4.05 37.62 -10.90
C GLU A 163 3.28 36.55 -10.11
N ARG A 164 2.15 36.91 -9.48
CA ARG A 164 1.23 35.91 -8.87
C ARG A 164 0.78 34.84 -9.88
N TRP A 165 0.48 35.24 -11.10
CA TRP A 165 0.04 34.31 -12.16
C TRP A 165 1.16 33.38 -12.63
N ALA A 166 2.39 33.87 -12.78
CA ALA A 166 3.56 33.02 -13.07
C ALA A 166 3.80 31.95 -11.99
N VAL A 167 3.73 32.33 -10.70
CA VAL A 167 3.82 31.37 -9.58
C VAL A 167 2.67 30.36 -9.61
N THR A 168 1.46 30.80 -9.99
CA THR A 168 0.30 29.90 -10.13
C THR A 168 0.49 28.90 -11.26
N LEU A 169 0.99 29.35 -12.42
CA LEU A 169 1.31 28.49 -13.56
C LEU A 169 2.37 27.44 -13.19
N LEU A 170 3.46 27.85 -12.53
CA LEU A 170 4.53 26.94 -12.10
C LEU A 170 4.00 25.85 -11.14
N ARG A 171 3.00 26.16 -10.31
CA ARG A 171 2.37 25.16 -9.42
C ARG A 171 1.45 24.19 -10.15
N ALA A 172 0.82 24.63 -11.24
CA ALA A 172 0.02 23.77 -12.12
C ALA A 172 0.90 22.89 -13.04
N HIS A 173 2.09 23.39 -13.40
CA HIS A 173 3.01 22.77 -14.35
C HIS A 173 4.43 22.66 -13.79
N ARG A 174 4.59 21.84 -12.74
CA ARG A 174 5.90 21.51 -12.16
C ARG A 174 6.76 20.64 -13.08
N ASP A 175 6.13 20.00 -14.06
CA ASP A 175 6.73 19.22 -15.16
C ASP A 175 7.42 20.09 -16.23
N TRP A 176 7.18 21.40 -16.26
CA TRP A 176 7.73 22.28 -17.29
C TRP A 176 9.05 22.91 -16.83
N GLU A 177 10.16 22.22 -17.09
CA GLU A 177 11.53 22.68 -16.77
C GLU A 177 11.80 24.13 -17.22
N TRP A 178 11.35 24.50 -18.42
CA TRP A 178 11.49 25.87 -18.95
C TRP A 178 10.77 26.91 -18.09
N LEU A 179 9.63 26.54 -17.48
CA LEU A 179 8.83 27.42 -16.62
C LEU A 179 9.43 27.46 -15.21
N ALA A 180 9.97 26.34 -14.73
CA ALA A 180 10.74 26.27 -13.50
C ALA A 180 12.00 27.16 -13.57
N ALA A 181 12.75 27.11 -14.66
CA ALA A 181 13.90 27.99 -14.91
C ALA A 181 13.46 29.46 -15.05
N ALA A 182 12.44 29.75 -15.88
CA ALA A 182 11.95 31.11 -16.09
C ALA A 182 11.44 31.78 -14.79
N CYS A 183 10.88 31.00 -13.86
CA CYS A 183 10.40 31.51 -12.57
C CYS A 183 11.43 31.40 -11.42
N ALA A 184 12.61 30.82 -11.63
CA ALA A 184 13.59 30.57 -10.57
C ALA A 184 13.99 31.84 -9.77
N PRO A 185 14.46 32.93 -10.40
CA PRO A 185 14.82 34.14 -9.65
C PRO A 185 13.62 34.85 -8.98
N MET A 186 12.38 34.59 -9.42
CA MET A 186 11.20 35.00 -8.63
C MET A 186 11.05 34.16 -7.36
N ARG A 187 11.23 32.82 -7.42
CA ARG A 187 11.23 31.99 -6.21
C ARG A 187 12.26 32.51 -5.21
N HIS A 188 13.46 32.86 -5.67
CA HIS A 188 14.56 33.30 -4.82
C HIS A 188 14.25 34.65 -4.18
N ALA A 189 13.66 35.60 -4.92
CA ALA A 189 13.14 36.85 -4.36
C ALA A 189 12.08 36.61 -3.26
N LEU A 190 11.11 35.71 -3.47
CA LEU A 190 10.07 35.43 -2.47
C LEU A 190 10.64 34.77 -1.20
N THR A 191 11.57 33.83 -1.37
CA THR A 191 12.26 33.16 -0.27
C THR A 191 13.11 34.17 0.51
N ALA A 192 13.83 35.07 -0.15
CA ALA A 192 14.61 36.13 0.48
C ALA A 192 13.73 37.16 1.21
N GLU A 193 12.61 37.61 0.61
CA GLU A 193 11.63 38.48 1.30
C GLU A 193 11.06 37.81 2.56
N THR A 194 10.84 36.49 2.53
CA THR A 194 10.36 35.73 3.69
C THR A 194 11.48 35.62 4.75
N ALA A 195 12.70 35.27 4.34
CA ALA A 195 13.85 35.15 5.23
C ALA A 195 14.24 36.47 5.89
N ALA A 196 14.01 37.62 5.24
CA ALA A 196 14.20 38.95 5.81
C ALA A 196 13.23 39.29 6.96
N LEU A 197 12.12 38.55 7.11
CA LEU A 197 11.11 38.77 8.15
C LEU A 197 11.14 37.72 9.28
N VAL A 198 11.61 36.50 9.01
CA VAL A 198 11.61 35.39 10.00
C VAL A 198 12.92 34.61 10.10
N GLY A 199 13.95 35.00 9.34
CA GLY A 199 15.26 34.34 9.31
C GLY A 199 15.29 33.07 8.45
N TRP A 200 16.48 32.76 7.90
CA TRP A 200 16.70 31.57 7.08
C TRP A 200 16.43 30.26 7.82
N LYS A 201 16.76 30.16 9.12
CA LYS A 201 16.48 28.97 9.96
C LYS A 201 14.99 28.59 9.93
N ALA A 202 14.08 29.56 10.04
CA ALA A 202 12.64 29.32 9.97
C ALA A 202 12.18 28.93 8.55
N VAL A 203 12.73 29.56 7.51
CA VAL A 203 12.41 29.23 6.10
C VAL A 203 12.82 27.79 5.74
N PHE A 204 14.00 27.34 6.17
CA PHE A 204 14.45 25.96 5.98
C PHE A 204 13.65 24.96 6.84
N ALA A 205 13.30 25.30 8.08
CA ALA A 205 12.44 24.46 8.91
C ALA A 205 11.05 24.28 8.29
N ALA A 206 10.40 25.36 7.85
CA ALA A 206 9.10 25.32 7.20
C ALA A 206 9.11 24.55 5.86
N THR A 207 10.20 24.68 5.07
CA THR A 207 10.34 23.96 3.80
C THR A 207 10.54 22.45 4.01
N ARG A 208 11.35 22.06 5.01
CA ARG A 208 11.45 20.65 5.43
C ARG A 208 10.12 20.12 5.97
N ALA A 209 9.41 20.88 6.80
CA ALA A 209 8.12 20.48 7.35
C ALA A 209 7.03 20.30 6.28
N GLU A 210 6.96 21.16 5.25
CA GLU A 210 6.07 20.94 4.08
C GLU A 210 6.40 19.60 3.38
N LEU A 211 7.69 19.31 3.22
CA LEU A 211 8.16 18.09 2.55
C LEU A 211 7.83 16.82 3.35
N VAL A 212 8.12 16.80 4.66
CA VAL A 212 7.77 15.68 5.56
C VAL A 212 6.26 15.46 5.58
N ALA A 213 5.46 16.50 5.85
CA ALA A 213 4.01 16.39 5.93
C ALA A 213 3.39 15.91 4.61
N ARG A 214 3.93 16.35 3.47
CA ARG A 214 3.51 15.91 2.13
C ARG A 214 3.89 14.46 1.85
N GLN A 215 5.11 14.03 2.18
CA GLN A 215 5.53 12.63 2.00
C GLN A 215 4.74 11.68 2.92
N ALA A 216 4.57 12.04 4.20
CA ALA A 216 3.75 11.31 5.16
C ALA A 216 2.31 11.13 4.67
N PHE A 217 1.67 12.21 4.19
CA PHE A 217 0.29 12.15 3.70
C PHE A 217 0.15 11.38 2.38
N GLN A 218 1.11 11.51 1.45
CA GLN A 218 1.10 10.72 0.21
C GLN A 218 1.30 9.23 0.50
N TRP A 219 2.20 8.86 1.42
CA TRP A 219 2.35 7.48 1.88
C TRP A 219 1.06 6.96 2.54
N HIS A 220 0.43 7.76 3.40
CA HIS A 220 -0.84 7.41 4.04
C HIS A 220 -1.93 7.10 3.02
N LEU A 221 -2.17 7.96 2.03
CA LEU A 221 -3.11 7.68 0.94
C LEU A 221 -2.72 6.42 0.14
N THR A 222 -1.42 6.21 -0.08
CA THR A 222 -0.84 5.05 -0.80
C THR A 222 -0.88 3.74 0.02
N ARG A 223 -1.21 3.81 1.32
CA ARG A 223 -1.35 2.67 2.24
C ARG A 223 -2.80 2.37 2.60
N TYR A 224 -3.61 3.40 2.80
CA TYR A 224 -4.96 3.30 3.38
C TYR A 224 -6.10 3.65 2.42
N ALA A 225 -5.84 4.40 1.34
CA ALA A 225 -6.87 4.74 0.36
C ALA A 225 -6.74 3.92 -0.94
N THR A 226 -5.55 3.85 -1.53
CA THR A 226 -5.32 3.12 -2.81
C THR A 226 -5.61 1.63 -2.67
N SER A 227 -5.08 0.99 -1.62
CA SER A 227 -5.24 -0.45 -1.36
C SER A 227 -6.68 -0.89 -1.08
N PHE A 228 -7.64 0.03 -0.93
CA PHE A 228 -9.06 -0.26 -0.66
C PHE A 228 -10.01 0.49 -1.60
N ALA A 229 -9.50 1.09 -2.69
CA ALA A 229 -10.30 1.89 -3.62
C ALA A 229 -11.44 1.11 -4.30
N GLY A 230 -11.32 -0.22 -4.41
CA GLY A 230 -12.37 -1.10 -4.93
C GLY A 230 -13.56 -1.33 -3.99
N LYS A 231 -13.45 -1.04 -2.67
CA LYS A 231 -14.52 -1.32 -1.69
C LYS A 231 -15.58 -0.22 -1.57
N GLY A 232 -15.30 0.99 -2.06
CA GLY A 232 -16.16 2.16 -1.88
C GLY A 232 -15.34 3.43 -1.68
N TRP A 233 -15.78 4.33 -0.79
CA TRP A 233 -14.92 5.43 -0.33
C TRP A 233 -14.73 5.40 1.21
N PRO A 234 -13.48 5.44 1.72
CA PRO A 234 -13.23 5.59 3.15
C PRO A 234 -13.64 6.99 3.62
N THR A 235 -14.18 7.08 4.83
CA THR A 235 -14.78 8.30 5.40
C THR A 235 -13.97 8.91 6.54
N ASP A 236 -12.83 8.31 6.87
CA ASP A 236 -11.97 8.53 8.03
C ASP A 236 -10.49 8.75 7.64
N LEU A 237 -10.19 9.25 6.43
CA LEU A 237 -8.81 9.42 5.96
C LEU A 237 -8.02 10.50 6.73
N TYR A 238 -8.66 11.57 7.22
CA TYR A 238 -7.99 12.55 8.11
C TYR A 238 -7.97 12.12 9.56
N GLU A 239 -9.04 11.50 10.08
CA GLU A 239 -9.05 10.81 11.38
C GLU A 239 -7.88 9.82 11.51
N SER A 240 -7.73 8.90 10.56
CA SER A 240 -6.61 7.94 10.50
C SER A 240 -5.24 8.59 10.25
N PHE A 241 -5.16 9.69 9.49
CA PHE A 241 -3.90 10.42 9.31
C PHE A 241 -3.49 11.18 10.59
N ARG A 242 -4.45 11.75 11.32
CA ARG A 242 -4.23 12.39 12.62
C ARG A 242 -3.72 11.36 13.64
N TRP A 243 -4.39 10.20 13.72
CA TRP A 243 -3.92 9.06 14.53
C TRP A 243 -2.50 8.64 14.13
N LYS A 244 -2.18 8.60 12.82
CA LYS A 244 -0.84 8.29 12.32
C LYS A 244 0.24 9.29 12.73
N ILE A 245 -0.10 10.57 12.90
CA ILE A 245 0.83 11.60 13.38
C ILE A 245 1.02 11.46 14.91
N GLN A 246 -0.07 11.27 15.65
CA GLN A 246 -0.08 11.36 17.12
C GLN A 246 0.38 10.07 17.82
N GLU A 247 -0.08 8.91 17.36
CA GLU A 247 0.09 7.62 18.07
C GLU A 247 1.14 6.69 17.42
N ASP A 248 1.44 6.88 16.12
CA ASP A 248 2.33 6.02 15.31
C ASP A 248 3.64 6.73 14.89
N ASP A 249 3.78 8.00 15.25
CA ASP A 249 4.92 8.89 14.97
C ASP A 249 5.36 8.87 13.49
N LEU A 250 4.40 8.90 12.57
CA LEU A 250 4.66 8.87 11.13
C LEU A 250 5.55 10.05 10.68
N MET A 251 5.44 11.21 11.32
CA MET A 251 6.19 12.42 10.95
C MET A 251 7.69 12.26 11.18
N THR A 252 8.11 11.72 12.32
CA THR A 252 9.54 11.52 12.62
C THR A 252 10.11 10.38 11.78
N ARG A 253 9.35 9.31 11.56
CA ARG A 253 9.78 8.17 10.71
C ARG A 253 9.91 8.53 9.22
N VAL A 254 9.22 9.56 8.74
CA VAL A 254 9.42 10.13 7.37
C VAL A 254 10.61 11.12 7.32
N ARG A 255 10.98 11.73 8.45
CA ARG A 255 11.95 12.84 8.52
C ARG A 255 13.28 12.56 7.81
N PRO A 256 13.98 11.42 8.01
CA PRO A 256 15.29 11.21 7.39
C PRO A 256 15.26 11.24 5.85
N GLN A 257 14.21 10.70 5.23
CA GLN A 257 14.06 10.69 3.77
C GLN A 257 13.68 12.07 3.20
N ALA A 258 12.89 12.84 3.96
CA ALA A 258 12.62 14.23 3.62
C ALA A 258 13.89 15.09 3.75
N GLU A 259 14.75 14.80 4.72
CA GLU A 259 15.99 15.55 4.96
C GLU A 259 17.11 15.17 3.97
N GLU A 260 17.19 13.91 3.53
CA GLU A 260 18.01 13.50 2.39
C GLU A 260 17.62 14.28 1.12
N LEU A 261 16.34 14.20 0.73
CA LEU A 261 15.84 14.91 -0.45
C LEU A 261 15.94 16.44 -0.28
N SER A 262 15.83 16.96 0.95
CA SER A 262 16.02 18.38 1.24
C SER A 262 17.49 18.80 1.16
N ARG A 263 18.46 17.91 1.43
CA ARG A 263 19.89 18.20 1.18
C ARG A 263 20.12 18.32 -0.32
N THR A 264 19.73 17.32 -1.11
CA THR A 264 19.86 17.40 -2.58
C THR A 264 19.20 18.65 -3.19
N LEU A 265 18.06 19.08 -2.64
CA LEU A 265 17.37 20.31 -3.06
C LEU A 265 18.05 21.59 -2.56
N SER A 266 18.61 21.59 -1.34
CA SER A 266 19.42 22.71 -0.83
C SER A 266 20.70 22.88 -1.63
N ASP A 267 21.44 21.80 -1.91
CA ASP A 267 22.69 21.81 -2.68
C ASP A 267 22.46 22.37 -4.10
N ALA A 268 21.35 21.98 -4.73
CA ALA A 268 20.91 22.53 -6.02
C ALA A 268 20.56 24.03 -5.93
N VAL A 269 19.95 24.48 -4.83
CA VAL A 269 19.64 25.90 -4.59
C VAL A 269 20.90 26.70 -4.20
N GLU A 270 21.89 26.10 -3.54
CA GLU A 270 23.20 26.72 -3.25
C GLU A 270 23.96 26.97 -4.56
N LEU A 271 23.93 26.00 -5.49
CA LEU A 271 24.43 26.14 -6.86
C LEU A 271 23.65 27.18 -7.70
N GLU A 272 22.32 27.22 -7.64
CA GLU A 272 21.52 28.24 -8.36
C GLU A 272 21.62 29.66 -7.76
N CYS A 273 21.91 29.81 -6.45
CA CYS A 273 21.94 31.10 -5.76
C CYS A 273 23.32 31.79 -5.74
N GLY A 274 24.40 31.09 -6.12
CA GLY A 274 25.73 31.70 -6.26
C GLY A 274 26.48 31.91 -4.94
N GLY A 275 26.32 30.99 -3.99
CA GLY A 275 27.05 30.97 -2.71
C GLY A 275 26.38 31.76 -1.59
N TYR A 276 26.15 31.09 -0.45
CA TYR A 276 25.72 31.72 0.79
C TYR A 276 26.93 32.34 1.52
N PRO A 277 26.74 33.36 2.38
CA PRO A 277 27.66 33.56 3.49
C PRO A 277 27.68 32.28 4.36
N ALA A 278 28.86 31.91 4.87
CA ALA A 278 29.09 30.62 5.51
C ALA A 278 28.15 30.33 6.70
N ARG A 279 28.03 29.04 7.06
CA ARG A 279 27.27 28.62 8.24
C ARG A 279 27.85 29.27 9.50
N PRO A 280 27.03 29.82 10.40
CA PRO A 280 27.48 30.16 11.75
C PRO A 280 27.85 28.86 12.47
N GLY A 281 29.15 28.55 12.52
CA GLY A 281 29.69 27.30 13.08
C GLY A 281 31.13 27.01 12.66
N ASP A 282 31.50 27.29 11.41
CA ASP A 282 32.80 26.90 10.83
C ASP A 282 33.93 27.94 11.06
N GLU A 283 33.91 28.70 12.17
CA GLU A 283 34.96 29.67 12.56
C GLU A 283 35.72 29.28 13.85
N THR A 284 36.14 28.02 13.94
CA THR A 284 37.22 27.58 14.85
C THR A 284 38.22 26.68 14.11
N ASP A 285 39.46 26.65 14.59
CA ASP A 285 40.57 25.79 14.13
C ASP A 285 41.08 25.98 12.69
N ALA A 286 41.30 27.25 12.29
CA ALA A 286 42.06 27.61 11.08
C ALA A 286 43.12 28.73 11.29
N GLN A 287 43.67 28.86 12.50
CA GLN A 287 44.89 29.66 12.74
C GLN A 287 46.06 28.77 13.20
N LEU A 288 46.95 28.39 12.28
CA LEU A 288 48.41 28.27 12.49
C LEU A 288 49.12 27.80 11.20
N GLY A 289 49.86 28.72 10.54
CA GLY A 289 50.70 28.43 9.37
C GLY A 289 49.93 28.30 8.03
N GLY A 290 50.38 28.85 6.89
CA GLY A 290 51.49 29.78 6.65
C GLY A 290 52.41 29.33 5.52
N GLY A 291 52.23 29.85 4.29
CA GLY A 291 53.15 29.51 3.19
C GLY A 291 52.63 29.82 1.78
N ARG A 292 52.93 31.03 1.31
CA ARG A 292 52.93 31.53 -0.09
C ARG A 292 53.09 30.48 -1.20
N GLY A 293 52.39 30.67 -2.33
CA GLY A 293 52.87 30.19 -3.64
C GLY A 293 51.79 29.91 -4.68
N GLY A 294 51.51 30.86 -5.58
CA GLY A 294 50.59 30.64 -6.71
C GLY A 294 51.30 30.30 -8.01
N GLY A 295 50.66 29.53 -8.88
CA GLY A 295 51.16 29.20 -10.23
C GLY A 295 50.00 28.84 -11.17
N ARG A 296 50.12 29.18 -12.47
CA ARG A 296 49.18 28.81 -13.54
C ARG A 296 49.83 27.81 -14.49
N GLY A 297 49.00 27.02 -15.17
CA GLY A 297 49.41 26.08 -16.22
C GLY A 297 49.46 24.63 -15.72
N GLY A 298 49.32 23.62 -16.58
CA GLY A 298 49.11 23.68 -18.02
C GLY A 298 48.73 22.29 -18.59
N GLU A 299 48.36 22.25 -19.86
CA GLU A 299 47.91 21.01 -20.53
C GLU A 299 49.04 20.02 -20.86
N ARG A 300 48.67 18.72 -20.78
CA ARG A 300 49.07 17.58 -21.66
C ARG A 300 50.40 16.80 -21.47
N ALA A 301 50.19 15.50 -21.69
CA ALA A 301 51.01 14.53 -22.44
C ALA A 301 52.24 13.88 -21.80
N ASP A 302 52.10 12.57 -21.57
CA ASP A 302 52.87 11.47 -22.17
C ASP A 302 54.42 11.52 -22.15
N GLU A 303 55.03 10.50 -21.51
CA GLU A 303 55.75 9.43 -22.25
C GLU A 303 56.14 8.22 -21.32
N HIS A 304 56.82 7.21 -21.86
CA HIS A 304 57.06 5.87 -21.26
C HIS A 304 58.48 5.67 -20.64
N GLY A 305 58.63 4.56 -19.88
CA GLY A 305 59.89 4.03 -19.31
C GLY A 305 59.77 3.84 -17.80
N ASP A 306 59.52 2.67 -17.20
CA ASP A 306 60.12 1.32 -17.33
C ASP A 306 61.58 1.23 -16.85
N GLU A 307 61.80 0.77 -15.61
CA GLU A 307 62.65 -0.40 -15.29
C GLU A 307 62.64 -0.77 -13.77
N ARG A 308 61.96 -1.88 -13.45
CA ARG A 308 62.37 -3.05 -12.62
C ARG A 308 63.39 -2.94 -11.45
N VAL A 309 63.05 -3.67 -10.35
CA VAL A 309 63.94 -4.55 -9.53
C VAL A 309 64.97 -3.84 -8.62
N ASP A 310 65.13 -4.09 -7.30
CA ASP A 310 64.51 -5.05 -6.33
C ASP A 310 64.71 -4.48 -4.88
N GLU A 311 64.67 -5.16 -3.71
CA GLU A 311 64.64 -6.59 -3.33
C GLU A 311 63.90 -6.87 -1.98
N ARG A 312 64.13 -8.07 -1.41
CA ARG A 312 63.57 -8.73 -0.21
C ARG A 312 63.71 -7.99 1.14
N GLY A 313 62.81 -8.35 2.08
CA GLY A 313 63.22 -8.61 3.48
C GLY A 313 62.14 -8.53 4.58
N GLY A 314 62.06 -9.54 5.47
CA GLY A 314 61.82 -9.22 6.91
C GLY A 314 60.64 -9.79 7.73
N ALA A 315 60.11 -10.98 7.42
CA ALA A 315 59.57 -11.99 8.38
C ALA A 315 58.74 -11.64 9.67
N ARG A 316 57.62 -12.40 9.80
CA ARG A 316 57.07 -13.06 11.01
C ARG A 316 56.17 -12.32 12.02
N ALA A 317 55.40 -13.15 12.73
CA ALA A 317 54.43 -12.85 13.79
C ALA A 317 54.89 -13.53 15.11
N ASP A 318 53.94 -14.05 15.90
CA ASP A 318 54.09 -14.77 17.19
C ASP A 318 54.23 -13.82 18.41
N GLU A 319 53.63 -14.04 19.61
CA GLU A 319 52.58 -14.98 20.06
C GLU A 319 52.03 -14.55 21.46
N HIS A 320 50.81 -15.00 21.82
CA HIS A 320 50.25 -15.12 23.21
C HIS A 320 50.08 -13.82 24.05
N GLY A 321 49.34 -13.78 25.17
CA GLY A 321 48.38 -14.75 25.77
C GLY A 321 48.08 -14.44 27.27
N GLY A 322 46.93 -14.93 27.77
CA GLY A 322 46.51 -14.86 29.18
C GLY A 322 45.87 -13.52 29.65
N ASP A 323 45.08 -13.47 30.72
CA ASP A 323 44.47 -14.55 31.52
C ASP A 323 43.22 -14.06 32.29
N GLU A 324 42.47 -14.99 32.90
CA GLU A 324 41.17 -14.79 33.56
C GLU A 324 41.24 -14.13 34.96
N HIS A 325 40.14 -13.49 35.39
CA HIS A 325 39.52 -13.43 36.75
C HIS A 325 38.50 -12.26 36.74
N GLY A 326 37.35 -12.26 37.43
CA GLY A 326 36.73 -13.23 38.34
C GLY A 326 36.15 -12.50 39.57
N GLY A 327 34.85 -12.59 39.85
CA GLY A 327 34.23 -11.98 41.05
C GLY A 327 32.85 -11.33 40.88
N ASP A 328 31.82 -12.16 40.71
CA ASP A 328 30.59 -12.24 41.54
C ASP A 328 29.99 -11.00 42.25
N GLU A 329 28.68 -10.82 41.98
CA GLU A 329 27.58 -10.67 42.94
C GLU A 329 27.16 -9.33 43.63
N HIS A 330 25.82 -9.17 43.69
CA HIS A 330 24.98 -8.28 44.52
C HIS A 330 25.07 -6.75 44.24
N GLY A 331 24.01 -5.95 44.44
CA GLY A 331 22.62 -6.25 44.82
C GLY A 331 21.93 -5.05 45.50
N GLY A 332 20.61 -4.89 45.32
CA GLY A 332 19.81 -3.76 45.83
C GLY A 332 19.58 -2.66 44.77
N ASP A 333 18.36 -2.17 44.47
CA ASP A 333 17.24 -1.71 45.32
C ASP A 333 17.52 -0.35 45.99
N GLU A 334 16.60 0.63 46.08
CA GLU A 334 15.40 1.00 45.30
C GLU A 334 14.95 2.43 45.79
N HIS A 335 13.88 3.01 45.22
CA HIS A 335 13.20 4.25 45.69
C HIS A 335 14.00 5.59 45.57
N GLY A 336 13.38 6.78 45.57
CA GLY A 336 11.95 7.14 45.50
C GLY A 336 11.61 8.43 46.27
N GLY A 337 10.77 9.31 45.69
CA GLY A 337 10.36 10.63 46.22
C GLY A 337 11.05 11.81 45.51
N ASP A 338 10.42 12.89 45.01
CA ASP A 338 9.16 13.60 45.37
C ASP A 338 9.24 14.32 46.74
N GLY A 339 8.98 15.63 46.91
CA GLY A 339 8.62 16.69 45.95
C GLY A 339 8.42 18.07 46.65
N SER A 340 8.07 19.13 45.89
CA SER A 340 7.82 20.55 46.34
C SER A 340 9.03 21.32 46.92
N GLY A 341 9.09 22.68 46.95
CA GLY A 341 8.18 23.69 46.41
C GLY A 341 8.65 25.16 46.64
N ASP A 342 8.10 26.07 45.82
CA ASP A 342 7.87 27.54 46.00
C ASP A 342 9.01 28.58 46.26
N GLU A 343 9.29 29.36 45.19
CA GLU A 343 9.41 30.84 45.12
C GLU A 343 10.52 31.62 45.92
N PRO A 344 10.73 32.95 45.67
CA PRO A 344 11.24 33.45 44.40
C PRO A 344 12.43 34.45 44.56
N GLY A 345 13.49 34.30 43.74
CA GLY A 345 14.65 35.19 43.75
C GLY A 345 14.82 35.98 42.45
N ALA A 346 14.73 37.32 42.51
CA ALA A 346 14.97 38.19 41.37
C ALA A 346 16.42 38.73 41.32
N ASP A 347 17.16 38.40 40.26
CA ASP A 347 18.27 39.24 39.76
C ASP A 347 18.17 39.34 38.24
N SER A 348 18.46 40.53 37.71
CA SER A 348 18.19 40.94 36.34
C SER A 348 19.49 41.21 35.59
N ARG A 349 20.05 40.18 34.96
CA ARG A 349 21.17 40.34 34.01
C ARG A 349 20.89 39.55 32.74
N GLY A 350 20.79 40.27 31.63
CA GLY A 350 20.64 39.67 30.31
C GLY A 350 21.94 38.98 29.90
N GLY A 351 21.85 37.68 29.66
CA GLY A 351 22.81 36.90 28.91
C GLY A 351 22.04 36.03 27.94
N GLU A 352 22.30 36.17 26.64
CA GLU A 352 21.65 35.35 25.61
C GLU A 352 22.15 33.92 25.77
N ARG A 353 21.32 33.07 26.39
CA ARG A 353 21.56 31.62 26.34
C ARG A 353 21.35 31.17 24.91
N LEU A 354 22.45 30.82 24.24
CA LEU A 354 22.43 30.05 23.02
C LEU A 354 21.58 28.80 23.28
N MET A 355 20.48 28.65 22.55
CA MET A 355 19.64 27.46 22.61
C MET A 355 20.49 26.30 22.08
N GLY A 356 20.90 25.42 22.99
CA GLY A 356 21.46 24.11 22.64
C GLY A 356 20.41 23.25 21.93
N ASP A 357 20.80 22.05 21.52
CA ASP A 357 19.93 21.17 20.75
C ASP A 357 18.74 20.69 21.60
N ASP A 358 17.57 21.33 21.41
CA ASP A 358 16.32 20.98 22.08
C ASP A 358 15.95 19.52 21.80
N GLU A 359 16.07 18.69 22.84
CA GLU A 359 15.74 17.27 22.84
C GLU A 359 14.26 17.07 22.47
N TRP A 360 14.01 16.29 21.41
CA TRP A 360 12.67 16.21 20.82
C TRP A 360 11.68 15.46 21.72
N SER A 361 10.83 16.20 22.44
CA SER A 361 9.74 15.64 23.23
C SER A 361 8.56 15.21 22.34
N PRO A 362 8.14 13.92 22.35
CA PRO A 362 7.06 13.43 21.50
C PRO A 362 5.70 14.11 21.72
N SER A 363 5.44 14.64 22.92
CA SER A 363 4.18 15.33 23.27
C SER A 363 3.92 16.62 22.47
N SER A 364 4.92 17.11 21.73
CA SER A 364 4.84 18.32 20.91
C SER A 364 4.27 18.11 19.49
N ALA A 365 3.97 16.87 19.09
CA ALA A 365 3.56 16.48 17.72
C ALA A 365 2.15 16.96 17.26
N GLY A 366 1.59 17.98 17.90
CA GLY A 366 0.25 18.50 17.60
C GLY A 366 0.23 19.52 16.45
N GLY A 367 -0.55 19.20 15.40
CA GLY A 367 -0.89 20.17 14.35
C GLY A 367 -1.68 21.39 14.84
N VAL A 368 -1.86 22.34 13.93
CA VAL A 368 -2.53 23.64 14.18
C VAL A 368 -4.07 23.53 14.07
N LEU A 369 -4.58 22.48 13.41
CA LEU A 369 -6.01 22.20 13.23
C LEU A 369 -6.53 21.21 14.27
N GLU A 370 -7.29 21.73 15.23
CA GLU A 370 -7.80 20.97 16.38
C GLU A 370 -8.86 19.96 15.94
N SER A 371 -9.92 20.42 15.27
CA SER A 371 -10.97 19.56 14.71
C SER A 371 -11.51 20.08 13.38
N VAL A 372 -12.25 19.23 12.67
CA VAL A 372 -13.03 19.57 11.48
C VAL A 372 -14.44 19.02 11.69
N GLY A 373 -15.47 19.85 11.58
CA GLY A 373 -16.85 19.39 11.76
C GLY A 373 -17.20 18.26 10.76
N ALA A 374 -17.86 17.20 11.22
CA ALA A 374 -17.98 15.92 10.48
C ALA A 374 -18.47 16.05 9.02
N ALA A 375 -19.42 16.96 8.74
CA ALA A 375 -19.91 17.20 7.37
C ALA A 375 -18.86 17.83 6.44
N LEU A 376 -17.89 18.57 6.99
CA LEU A 376 -16.76 19.15 6.29
C LEU A 376 -15.65 18.12 6.08
N GLU A 377 -15.34 17.29 7.09
CA GLU A 377 -14.36 16.21 6.97
C GLU A 377 -14.82 15.15 5.94
N LEU A 378 -16.07 14.68 6.03
CA LEU A 378 -16.68 13.75 5.06
C LEU A 378 -16.59 14.28 3.60
N ARG A 379 -16.77 15.59 3.41
CA ARG A 379 -16.66 16.22 2.09
C ARG A 379 -15.22 16.19 1.56
N LEU A 380 -14.22 16.39 2.41
CA LEU A 380 -12.81 16.33 2.03
C LEU A 380 -12.37 14.88 1.76
N ASN A 381 -12.78 13.93 2.60
CA ASN A 381 -12.53 12.49 2.42
C ASN A 381 -13.12 11.96 1.09
N LYS A 382 -14.32 12.41 0.70
CA LYS A 382 -14.89 12.09 -0.62
C LYS A 382 -14.08 12.65 -1.81
N VAL A 383 -13.44 13.81 -1.65
CA VAL A 383 -12.54 14.38 -2.69
C VAL A 383 -11.23 13.60 -2.79
N LEU A 384 -10.67 13.14 -1.67
CA LEU A 384 -9.50 12.26 -1.65
C LEU A 384 -9.79 10.94 -2.39
N ALA A 385 -10.85 10.23 -1.99
CA ALA A 385 -11.21 8.94 -2.57
C ALA A 385 -11.42 9.02 -4.10
N TYR A 386 -12.05 10.10 -4.58
CA TYR A 386 -12.23 10.33 -6.03
C TYR A 386 -10.90 10.50 -6.78
N ARG A 387 -9.91 11.20 -6.20
CA ARG A 387 -8.56 11.32 -6.80
C ARG A 387 -7.80 10.00 -6.76
N VAL A 388 -7.89 9.28 -5.65
CA VAL A 388 -7.25 7.98 -5.45
C VAL A 388 -7.77 6.94 -6.44
N ALA A 389 -9.07 6.96 -6.77
CA ALA A 389 -9.69 6.15 -7.82
C ALA A 389 -9.37 6.63 -9.27
N GLY A 390 -8.29 7.39 -9.46
CA GLY A 390 -7.83 7.87 -10.77
C GLY A 390 -8.76 8.88 -11.47
N GLY A 391 -9.82 9.36 -10.79
CA GLY A 391 -10.87 10.17 -11.41
C GLY A 391 -11.82 9.38 -12.33
N VAL A 392 -11.75 8.04 -12.34
CA VAL A 392 -12.89 7.22 -12.75
C VAL A 392 -14.04 7.54 -11.79
N SER A 393 -15.28 7.53 -12.28
CA SER A 393 -16.41 7.67 -11.37
C SER A 393 -16.42 6.49 -10.42
N LEU A 394 -16.11 6.75 -9.14
CA LEU A 394 -16.67 5.96 -8.04
C LEU A 394 -18.15 5.75 -8.36
N SER A 395 -18.61 4.50 -8.32
CA SER A 395 -19.98 4.16 -8.68
C SER A 395 -20.95 5.09 -7.93
N LEU A 396 -22.04 5.50 -8.58
CA LEU A 396 -23.11 6.26 -7.92
C LEU A 396 -23.73 5.47 -6.74
N PHE A 397 -23.45 4.17 -6.67
CA PHE A 397 -23.86 3.22 -5.63
C PHE A 397 -22.69 2.73 -4.74
N ALA A 398 -21.47 3.26 -4.92
CA ALA A 398 -20.34 2.96 -4.04
C ALA A 398 -20.66 3.39 -2.60
N ARG A 399 -20.38 2.52 -1.63
CA ARG A 399 -20.77 2.76 -0.23
C ARG A 399 -19.69 3.56 0.52
N PRO A 400 -20.08 4.47 1.44
CA PRO A 400 -19.18 4.93 2.48
C PRO A 400 -18.81 3.77 3.41
N TYR A 401 -17.58 3.75 3.90
CA TYR A 401 -17.14 2.90 5.01
C TYR A 401 -16.11 3.65 5.87
N ARG A 402 -15.78 3.14 7.05
CA ARG A 402 -14.59 3.55 7.82
C ARG A 402 -13.53 2.46 7.72
N LEU A 403 -12.28 2.85 7.58
CA LEU A 403 -11.16 1.92 7.61
C LEU A 403 -11.09 1.20 8.96
N SER A 404 -11.36 1.90 10.05
CA SER A 404 -11.43 1.31 11.40
C SER A 404 -12.55 0.27 11.61
N GLU A 405 -13.52 0.19 10.71
CA GLU A 405 -14.61 -0.78 10.73
C GLU A 405 -14.35 -1.99 9.80
N LEU A 406 -13.23 -2.02 9.07
CA LEU A 406 -12.87 -3.15 8.20
C LEU A 406 -12.39 -4.37 9.03
N PRO A 407 -12.97 -5.57 8.82
CA PRO A 407 -12.52 -6.81 9.47
C PRO A 407 -11.02 -7.07 9.30
N ALA A 408 -10.39 -7.67 10.32
CA ALA A 408 -8.94 -7.94 10.34
C ALA A 408 -8.41 -8.67 9.08
N HIS A 409 -9.19 -9.58 8.49
CA HIS A 409 -8.81 -10.31 7.28
C HIS A 409 -8.75 -9.42 6.01
N GLU A 410 -9.46 -8.29 5.97
CA GLU A 410 -9.42 -7.35 4.83
C GLU A 410 -8.06 -6.66 4.73
N TRP A 411 -7.38 -6.51 5.87
CA TRP A 411 -6.00 -6.01 5.95
C TRP A 411 -4.96 -7.08 5.56
N THR A 412 -5.36 -8.32 5.24
CA THR A 412 -4.46 -9.39 4.77
C THR A 412 -4.05 -9.21 3.31
N ALA A 413 -5.01 -9.05 2.39
CA ALA A 413 -4.73 -8.93 0.96
C ALA A 413 -3.70 -7.83 0.60
N PRO A 414 -3.73 -6.60 1.17
CA PRO A 414 -2.74 -5.57 0.86
C PRO A 414 -1.30 -5.86 1.27
N MET A 415 -1.04 -6.88 2.10
CA MET A 415 0.31 -7.34 2.43
C MET A 415 0.71 -8.55 1.61
N VAL A 416 -0.21 -9.48 1.36
CA VAL A 416 0.00 -10.61 0.42
C VAL A 416 0.37 -10.08 -0.98
N LEU A 417 -0.37 -9.09 -1.51
CA LEU A 417 -0.05 -8.45 -2.79
C LEU A 417 1.32 -7.75 -2.79
N ARG A 418 1.77 -7.20 -1.66
CA ARG A 418 3.11 -6.60 -1.52
C ARG A 418 4.20 -7.66 -1.46
N ARG A 419 3.96 -8.77 -0.76
CA ARG A 419 4.84 -9.93 -0.71
C ARG A 419 5.04 -10.50 -2.12
N VAL A 420 3.95 -10.75 -2.86
CA VAL A 420 4.00 -11.18 -4.26
C VAL A 420 4.82 -10.20 -5.11
N ALA A 421 4.61 -8.88 -4.98
CA ALA A 421 5.37 -7.88 -5.73
C ALA A 421 6.88 -7.82 -5.38
N VAL A 422 7.28 -8.19 -4.15
CA VAL A 422 8.69 -8.31 -3.75
C VAL A 422 9.30 -9.60 -4.32
N LEU A 423 8.58 -10.73 -4.26
CA LEU A 423 9.04 -12.02 -4.80
C LEU A 423 9.12 -12.02 -6.32
N ASP A 424 8.20 -11.33 -7.00
CA ASP A 424 8.21 -11.06 -8.44
C ASP A 424 9.43 -10.21 -8.87
N ALA A 425 9.80 -9.21 -8.05
CA ALA A 425 11.02 -8.43 -8.26
C ALA A 425 12.31 -9.25 -8.01
N ALA A 426 12.33 -10.08 -6.97
CA ALA A 426 13.45 -11.00 -6.72
C ALA A 426 13.55 -12.08 -7.81
N THR A 427 12.43 -12.59 -8.32
CA THR A 427 12.35 -13.55 -9.43
C THR A 427 12.96 -12.97 -10.70
N ARG A 428 12.64 -11.71 -11.03
CA ARG A 428 13.30 -10.98 -12.13
C ARG A 428 14.81 -10.81 -11.91
N LEU A 429 15.24 -10.55 -10.68
CA LEU A 429 16.65 -10.30 -10.36
C LEU A 429 17.50 -11.58 -10.36
N LEU A 430 16.91 -12.72 -10.00
CA LEU A 430 17.59 -14.02 -9.89
C LEU A 430 17.45 -14.89 -11.15
N GLY A 431 16.52 -14.58 -12.06
CA GLY A 431 16.27 -15.36 -13.28
C GLY A 431 15.60 -16.72 -13.04
N ARG A 432 15.14 -16.98 -11.81
CA ARG A 432 14.38 -18.15 -11.38
C ARG A 432 13.29 -17.73 -10.36
N PRO A 433 12.25 -18.54 -10.11
CA PRO A 433 11.33 -18.31 -9.00
C PRO A 433 12.08 -18.06 -7.69
N ALA A 434 11.68 -16.99 -6.98
CA ALA A 434 12.26 -16.57 -5.72
C ALA A 434 11.31 -16.88 -4.54
N THR A 435 11.90 -17.35 -3.45
CA THR A 435 11.26 -17.70 -2.18
C THR A 435 11.34 -16.54 -1.17
N ASN A 436 10.72 -16.71 0.00
CA ASN A 436 10.94 -15.79 1.12
C ASN A 436 12.43 -15.69 1.51
N LEU A 437 13.14 -16.82 1.50
CA LEU A 437 14.55 -16.89 1.90
C LEU A 437 15.45 -16.15 0.91
N ASP A 438 15.18 -16.26 -0.40
CA ASP A 438 15.90 -15.53 -1.44
C ASP A 438 15.86 -14.00 -1.26
N VAL A 439 14.71 -13.48 -0.81
CA VAL A 439 14.57 -12.05 -0.48
C VAL A 439 15.41 -11.70 0.76
N VAL A 440 15.41 -12.56 1.79
CA VAL A 440 16.23 -12.36 2.99
C VAL A 440 17.72 -12.37 2.64
N GLU A 441 18.19 -13.33 1.84
CA GLU A 441 19.58 -13.40 1.38
C GLU A 441 19.98 -12.17 0.56
N LEU A 442 19.13 -11.70 -0.36
CA LEU A 442 19.35 -10.46 -1.11
C LEU A 442 19.40 -9.22 -0.20
N VAL A 443 18.62 -9.19 0.89
CA VAL A 443 18.63 -8.08 1.85
C VAL A 443 19.89 -8.11 2.72
N VAL A 444 20.25 -9.27 3.28
CA VAL A 444 21.49 -9.47 4.08
C VAL A 444 22.74 -9.20 3.26
N ALA A 445 22.73 -9.51 1.96
CA ALA A 445 23.81 -9.17 1.03
C ALA A 445 23.88 -7.67 0.65
N GLY A 446 23.03 -6.81 1.22
CA GLY A 446 22.94 -5.38 0.89
C GLY A 446 22.30 -5.07 -0.46
N ARG A 447 21.81 -6.08 -1.18
CA ARG A 447 21.30 -5.98 -2.56
C ARG A 447 19.83 -5.56 -2.66
N ALA A 448 19.19 -5.23 -1.53
CA ALA A 448 17.80 -4.78 -1.48
C ALA A 448 17.46 -3.60 -2.41
N GLY A 449 18.42 -2.72 -2.70
CA GLY A 449 18.26 -1.61 -3.65
C GLY A 449 18.08 -2.04 -5.12
N GLU A 450 18.48 -3.27 -5.47
CA GLU A 450 18.31 -3.84 -6.82
C GLU A 450 16.87 -4.30 -7.08
N LEU A 451 16.07 -4.53 -6.03
CA LEU A 451 14.69 -5.00 -6.15
C LEU A 451 13.78 -3.95 -6.81
N GLU A 452 13.45 -4.16 -8.08
CA GLU A 452 12.53 -3.35 -8.89
C GLU A 452 11.06 -3.67 -8.54
N TRP A 453 10.59 -3.15 -7.41
CA TRP A 453 9.18 -3.24 -6.97
C TRP A 453 8.58 -1.87 -6.61
N TRP A 454 7.27 -1.84 -6.36
CA TRP A 454 6.49 -0.60 -6.16
C TRP A 454 7.01 0.29 -5.02
N GLY A 455 7.57 -0.32 -3.97
CA GLY A 455 8.20 0.38 -2.84
C GLY A 455 9.38 1.29 -3.20
N LYS A 456 9.99 1.11 -4.39
CA LYS A 456 11.12 1.93 -4.89
C LYS A 456 10.69 3.24 -5.58
N LYS A 457 9.39 3.43 -5.86
CA LYS A 457 8.86 4.56 -6.67
C LYS A 457 8.11 5.63 -5.87
N GLY A 458 8.15 5.59 -4.54
CA GLY A 458 7.55 6.61 -3.65
C GLY A 458 8.19 6.63 -2.26
N SER A 459 8.02 7.74 -1.53
CA SER A 459 8.51 7.86 -0.15
C SER A 459 7.82 6.85 0.77
N CYS A 460 8.60 6.05 1.51
CA CYS A 460 8.10 4.98 2.36
C CYS A 460 8.85 5.00 3.71
N PRO A 461 8.18 5.15 4.86
CA PRO A 461 8.77 5.52 6.16
C PRO A 461 9.47 4.36 6.89
N HIS A 462 10.14 3.50 6.11
CA HIS A 462 11.03 2.46 6.58
C HIS A 462 12.48 2.97 6.43
N PRO A 463 13.41 2.65 7.35
CA PRO A 463 14.78 3.20 7.31
C PRO A 463 15.53 2.89 6.01
N THR A 464 15.32 1.70 5.45
CA THR A 464 16.10 1.14 4.34
C THR A 464 15.21 0.45 3.29
N PRO A 465 15.73 0.20 2.07
CA PRO A 465 15.06 -0.65 1.08
C PRO A 465 14.85 -2.08 1.57
N GLY A 466 15.77 -2.64 2.37
CA GLY A 466 15.68 -4.00 2.87
C GLY A 466 14.59 -4.17 3.93
N VAL A 467 14.51 -3.26 4.90
CA VAL A 467 13.34 -3.21 5.81
C VAL A 467 12.04 -3.11 5.00
N CYS A 468 12.02 -2.24 3.98
CA CYS A 468 10.82 -2.08 3.14
C CYS A 468 10.43 -3.37 2.41
N ALA A 469 11.40 -4.16 1.94
CA ALA A 469 11.18 -5.43 1.26
C ALA A 469 10.77 -6.57 2.21
N LEU A 470 11.36 -6.63 3.41
CA LEU A 470 11.10 -7.69 4.41
C LEU A 470 9.74 -7.54 5.12
N MET A 471 9.31 -6.31 5.40
CA MET A 471 8.02 -6.00 6.06
C MET A 471 6.83 -6.86 5.58
N PRO A 472 6.51 -6.97 4.26
CA PRO A 472 5.40 -7.79 3.79
C PRO A 472 5.64 -9.31 3.84
N LEU A 473 6.90 -9.78 3.90
CA LEU A 473 7.19 -11.21 4.09
C LEU A 473 6.88 -11.60 5.54
N PHE A 474 7.47 -10.88 6.50
CA PHE A 474 7.29 -11.16 7.93
C PHE A 474 5.86 -10.90 8.42
N ASP A 475 5.16 -9.91 7.88
CA ASP A 475 3.73 -9.71 8.15
C ASP A 475 2.89 -10.94 7.78
N VAL A 476 3.10 -11.51 6.59
CA VAL A 476 2.35 -12.67 6.12
C VAL A 476 2.76 -13.94 6.88
N ALA A 477 4.06 -14.12 7.16
CA ALA A 477 4.61 -15.21 7.96
C ALA A 477 4.05 -15.25 9.40
N LEU A 478 3.95 -14.10 10.06
CA LEU A 478 3.41 -14.00 11.42
C LEU A 478 1.89 -14.15 11.43
N ARG A 479 1.16 -13.56 10.48
CA ARG A 479 -0.31 -13.73 10.44
C ARG A 479 -0.74 -15.15 10.06
N ARG A 480 0.07 -15.90 9.32
CA ARG A 480 -0.08 -17.36 9.14
C ARG A 480 0.11 -18.13 10.46
N ARG A 481 0.94 -17.63 11.39
CA ARG A 481 1.09 -18.14 12.78
C ARG A 481 0.03 -17.61 13.76
N GLY A 482 -1.08 -17.06 13.27
CA GLY A 482 -2.20 -16.57 14.10
C GLY A 482 -2.00 -15.19 14.74
N TYR A 483 -0.93 -14.47 14.40
CA TYR A 483 -0.74 -13.09 14.86
C TYR A 483 -1.77 -12.15 14.22
N THR A 484 -2.07 -11.02 14.87
CA THR A 484 -2.95 -9.97 14.36
C THR A 484 -2.30 -8.59 14.47
N HIS A 485 -2.70 -7.61 13.65
CA HIS A 485 -2.22 -6.22 13.84
C HIS A 485 -2.77 -5.65 15.14
N GLU A 486 -1.89 -5.07 15.97
CA GLU A 486 -2.29 -4.47 17.26
C GLU A 486 -3.39 -3.41 17.10
N HIS A 487 -3.33 -2.66 16.00
CA HIS A 487 -4.36 -1.71 15.61
C HIS A 487 -4.47 -1.67 14.09
N VAL A 488 -5.68 -1.43 13.58
CA VAL A 488 -5.98 -1.26 12.13
C VAL A 488 -5.03 -0.27 11.43
N PHE A 489 -4.51 0.71 12.15
CA PHE A 489 -3.53 1.66 11.62
C PHE A 489 -2.08 1.35 12.06
N ALA A 490 -1.83 0.51 13.06
CA ALA A 490 -0.49 0.11 13.54
C ALA A 490 0.08 -1.12 12.80
N GLN A 491 -0.02 -1.18 11.47
CA GLN A 491 0.35 -2.34 10.62
C GLN A 491 1.86 -2.61 10.50
N ARG A 492 2.62 -2.26 11.54
CA ARG A 492 3.98 -2.69 11.81
C ARG A 492 4.07 -3.53 13.09
N VAL A 493 3.16 -3.34 14.04
CA VAL A 493 3.13 -4.11 15.30
C VAL A 493 2.09 -5.21 15.19
N LEU A 494 2.52 -6.43 15.45
CA LEU A 494 1.66 -7.60 15.52
C LEU A 494 1.65 -8.17 16.93
N VAL A 495 0.49 -8.66 17.35
CA VAL A 495 0.28 -9.36 18.63
C VAL A 495 0.05 -10.84 18.34
N GLY A 496 0.84 -11.71 18.99
CA GLY A 496 0.73 -13.16 18.85
C GLY A 496 -0.43 -13.77 19.66
N PRO A 497 -0.79 -15.05 19.41
CA PRO A 497 -1.81 -15.74 20.20
C PRO A 497 -1.51 -15.81 21.71
N THR A 498 -0.22 -15.69 22.07
CA THR A 498 0.30 -15.65 23.45
C THR A 498 0.40 -14.25 24.06
N GLY A 499 -0.01 -13.20 23.33
CA GLY A 499 0.02 -11.80 23.79
C GLY A 499 1.40 -11.11 23.67
N ASP A 500 2.39 -11.82 23.15
CA ASP A 500 3.68 -11.29 22.71
C ASP A 500 3.52 -10.27 21.56
N ARG A 501 4.51 -9.38 21.41
CA ARG A 501 4.43 -8.25 20.46
C ARG A 501 5.69 -8.17 19.60
N VAL A 502 5.49 -8.08 18.28
CA VAL A 502 6.57 -7.98 17.28
C VAL A 502 6.38 -6.71 16.46
N ASP A 503 7.35 -5.77 16.50
CA ASP A 503 7.44 -4.69 15.51
C ASP A 503 8.26 -5.17 14.30
N LEU A 504 7.59 -5.30 13.17
CA LEU A 504 8.15 -5.73 11.89
C LEU A 504 9.32 -4.85 11.41
N VAL A 505 9.34 -3.55 11.76
CA VAL A 505 10.43 -2.65 11.36
C VAL A 505 11.73 -3.05 12.07
N GLU A 506 11.63 -3.37 13.37
CA GLU A 506 12.78 -3.80 14.17
C GLU A 506 13.22 -5.21 13.81
N LEU A 507 12.29 -6.16 13.65
CA LEU A 507 12.58 -7.51 13.15
C LEU A 507 13.30 -7.45 11.79
N SER A 508 12.83 -6.61 10.87
CA SER A 508 13.45 -6.43 9.56
C SER A 508 14.82 -5.76 9.64
N ARG A 509 15.01 -4.79 10.55
CA ARG A 509 16.31 -4.12 10.76
C ARG A 509 17.36 -5.11 11.27
N LYS A 510 17.00 -5.94 12.25
CA LYS A 510 17.85 -7.01 12.78
C LYS A 510 18.22 -8.04 11.72
N THR A 511 17.24 -8.43 10.91
CA THR A 511 17.43 -9.31 9.75
C THR A 511 18.40 -8.69 8.75
N GLU A 512 18.25 -7.41 8.40
CA GLU A 512 19.14 -6.70 7.47
C GLU A 512 20.58 -6.57 7.99
N SER A 513 20.78 -6.48 9.31
CA SER A 513 22.11 -6.59 9.94
C SER A 513 22.63 -8.02 10.13
N GLY A 514 21.93 -9.04 9.60
CA GLY A 514 22.36 -10.44 9.64
C GLY A 514 22.12 -11.18 10.96
N GLU A 515 21.28 -10.66 11.87
CA GLU A 515 20.90 -11.38 13.09
C GLU A 515 20.05 -12.64 12.74
N PRO A 516 20.12 -13.74 13.53
CA PRO A 516 19.34 -14.96 13.30
C PRO A 516 17.82 -14.78 13.47
N TRP A 517 17.16 -14.26 12.43
CA TRP A 517 15.72 -13.99 12.36
C TRP A 517 14.83 -15.20 12.70
N GLY A 518 15.28 -16.43 12.45
CA GLY A 518 14.50 -17.65 12.72
C GLY A 518 14.23 -17.90 14.21
N LEU A 519 15.13 -17.43 15.09
CA LEU A 519 14.91 -17.44 16.55
C LEU A 519 13.85 -16.42 17.00
N MET A 520 13.59 -15.38 16.20
CA MET A 520 12.61 -14.33 16.51
C MET A 520 11.22 -14.59 15.90
N LEU A 521 11.10 -15.61 15.04
CA LEU A 521 9.84 -16.08 14.45
C LEU A 521 9.35 -17.43 15.00
N GLY A 522 10.12 -18.04 15.92
CA GLY A 522 9.84 -19.37 16.47
C GLY A 522 10.10 -20.53 15.50
N GLY A 523 10.87 -20.32 14.43
CA GLY A 523 11.18 -21.33 13.43
C GLY A 523 11.78 -20.75 12.13
N PRO A 524 12.31 -21.60 11.24
CA PRO A 524 12.82 -21.17 9.94
C PRO A 524 11.67 -20.80 8.98
N MET A 525 11.93 -19.83 8.08
CA MET A 525 10.99 -19.38 7.03
C MET A 525 10.94 -20.35 5.84
N THR A 526 11.31 -21.62 6.04
CA THR A 526 11.46 -22.63 4.97
C THR A 526 10.16 -23.31 4.59
N GLY A 527 9.14 -23.29 5.46
CA GLY A 527 7.75 -23.72 5.19
C GLY A 527 6.75 -22.56 5.11
N ASP A 528 7.25 -21.32 5.00
CA ASP A 528 6.47 -20.10 5.23
C ASP A 528 5.66 -19.62 4.03
N ASP A 529 5.70 -20.34 2.91
CA ASP A 529 4.76 -20.11 1.82
C ASP A 529 4.04 -21.37 1.34
N PRO A 530 2.84 -21.65 1.88
CA PRO A 530 2.02 -22.78 1.49
C PRO A 530 1.89 -22.94 -0.04
N GLU A 531 1.77 -21.82 -0.77
CA GLU A 531 1.65 -21.82 -2.23
C GLU A 531 2.96 -22.23 -2.91
N ALA A 532 4.12 -21.75 -2.44
CA ALA A 532 5.42 -22.15 -3.00
C ALA A 532 5.82 -23.58 -2.61
N ASP A 533 5.46 -24.04 -1.41
CA ASP A 533 5.68 -25.42 -0.98
C ASP A 533 4.77 -26.41 -1.69
N ALA A 534 3.50 -26.06 -1.92
CA ALA A 534 2.61 -26.80 -2.81
C ALA A 534 3.15 -26.85 -4.25
N VAL A 535 3.61 -25.72 -4.81
CA VAL A 535 4.24 -25.66 -6.14
C VAL A 535 5.51 -26.53 -6.21
N ARG A 536 6.36 -26.47 -5.18
CA ARG A 536 7.60 -27.26 -5.06
C ARG A 536 7.31 -28.75 -5.00
N LEU A 537 6.49 -29.18 -4.04
CA LEU A 537 6.16 -30.60 -3.82
C LEU A 537 5.39 -31.19 -5.01
N ALA A 538 4.44 -30.45 -5.58
CA ALA A 538 3.77 -30.85 -6.81
C ALA A 538 4.77 -30.96 -7.98
N GLY A 539 5.69 -30.01 -8.14
CA GLY A 539 6.74 -30.05 -9.15
C GLY A 539 7.66 -31.27 -9.01
N GLU A 540 8.11 -31.59 -7.80
CA GLU A 540 8.91 -32.79 -7.48
C GLU A 540 8.14 -34.08 -7.84
N SER A 541 6.87 -34.19 -7.42
CA SER A 541 6.03 -35.37 -7.61
C SER A 541 5.66 -35.59 -9.08
N LEU A 542 5.25 -34.53 -9.79
CA LEU A 542 4.90 -34.59 -11.20
C LEU A 542 6.11 -34.93 -12.08
N ALA A 543 7.31 -34.46 -11.71
CA ALA A 543 8.55 -34.88 -12.38
C ALA A 543 8.88 -36.37 -12.16
N ALA A 544 8.44 -36.97 -11.05
CA ALA A 544 8.52 -38.41 -10.80
C ALA A 544 7.39 -39.22 -11.47
N GLY A 545 6.41 -38.55 -12.12
CA GLY A 545 5.24 -39.19 -12.72
C GLY A 545 4.09 -39.46 -11.76
N ASP A 546 4.14 -38.93 -10.53
CA ASP A 546 3.12 -39.09 -9.50
C ASP A 546 2.30 -37.79 -9.37
N ALA A 547 0.99 -37.87 -9.61
CA ALA A 547 0.09 -36.73 -9.58
C ALA A 547 -0.50 -36.43 -8.19
N THR A 548 -0.34 -37.31 -7.21
CA THR A 548 -1.02 -37.24 -5.89
C THR A 548 -0.09 -37.42 -4.70
N GLY A 549 1.08 -38.06 -4.83
CA GLY A 549 2.03 -38.28 -3.73
C GLY A 549 2.53 -37.01 -3.04
N TRP A 550 2.50 -35.86 -3.72
CA TRP A 550 2.80 -34.56 -3.10
C TRP A 550 1.83 -34.14 -1.99
N PHE A 551 0.57 -34.59 -2.03
CA PHE A 551 -0.39 -34.29 -0.96
C PHE A 551 0.03 -34.91 0.36
N GLU A 552 0.43 -36.19 0.37
CA GLU A 552 0.91 -36.85 1.60
C GLU A 552 2.14 -36.14 2.15
N ARG A 553 3.09 -35.77 1.29
CA ARG A 553 4.30 -35.03 1.71
C ARG A 553 3.94 -33.67 2.31
N LEU A 554 3.05 -32.91 1.68
CA LEU A 554 2.58 -31.61 2.17
C LEU A 554 1.86 -31.73 3.52
N TYR A 555 0.96 -32.71 3.68
CA TYR A 555 0.23 -32.90 4.94
C TYR A 555 1.14 -33.47 6.05
N ALA A 556 2.11 -34.33 5.72
CA ALA A 556 3.10 -34.82 6.67
C ALA A 556 4.04 -33.70 7.15
N GLU A 557 4.60 -32.91 6.22
CA GLU A 557 5.41 -31.71 6.52
C GLU A 557 4.56 -30.68 7.31
N SER A 558 3.24 -30.59 7.10
CA SER A 558 2.35 -29.75 7.92
C SER A 558 2.08 -30.26 9.34
N ALA A 559 2.25 -31.58 9.58
CA ALA A 559 2.04 -32.17 10.91
C ALA A 559 3.20 -31.87 11.88
N THR A 560 4.40 -31.66 11.36
CA THR A 560 5.59 -31.22 12.11
C THR A 560 5.75 -29.70 12.15
N GLY A 561 5.07 -28.98 11.25
CA GLY A 561 5.18 -27.52 11.09
C GLY A 561 6.28 -27.10 10.10
N ASP A 562 6.85 -28.05 9.35
CA ASP A 562 7.86 -27.81 8.31
C ASP A 562 7.26 -27.29 7.00
N ALA A 563 5.94 -27.42 6.81
CA ALA A 563 5.17 -26.82 5.72
C ALA A 563 3.79 -26.31 6.20
N LEU A 564 3.09 -25.61 5.31
CA LEU A 564 1.71 -25.14 5.54
C LEU A 564 0.82 -25.52 4.35
N VAL A 565 -0.47 -25.79 4.61
CA VAL A 565 -1.44 -26.18 3.57
C VAL A 565 -2.17 -24.93 3.03
N PRO A 566 -2.05 -24.55 1.75
CA PRO A 566 -2.57 -23.25 1.26
C PRO A 566 -4.09 -23.08 1.34
N TRP A 567 -4.83 -24.18 1.37
CA TRP A 567 -6.29 -24.22 1.43
C TRP A 567 -6.86 -24.47 2.83
N ASP A 568 -6.03 -24.65 3.87
CA ASP A 568 -6.51 -24.76 5.25
C ASP A 568 -6.95 -23.39 5.81
N SER A 569 -8.26 -23.13 5.79
CA SER A 569 -8.88 -21.96 6.42
C SER A 569 -9.37 -22.20 7.85
N ARG A 570 -9.13 -23.37 8.45
CA ARG A 570 -9.68 -23.81 9.76
C ARG A 570 -11.17 -23.57 9.93
N SER A 571 -11.90 -23.60 8.82
CA SER A 571 -13.32 -23.31 8.72
C SER A 571 -13.88 -23.85 7.40
N PRO A 572 -15.15 -24.31 7.36
CA PRO A 572 -15.77 -24.82 6.14
C PRO A 572 -15.87 -23.72 5.08
N HIS A 573 -15.78 -24.12 3.80
CA HIS A 573 -15.71 -23.18 2.70
C HIS A 573 -17.02 -22.37 2.59
N TYR A 574 -16.92 -21.03 2.67
CA TYR A 574 -18.08 -20.14 2.78
C TYR A 574 -19.18 -20.33 1.70
N LEU A 575 -18.83 -20.70 0.47
CA LEU A 575 -19.82 -20.99 -0.58
C LEU A 575 -20.65 -22.26 -0.31
N LEU A 576 -20.13 -23.22 0.47
CA LEU A 576 -20.84 -24.42 0.95
C LEU A 576 -21.76 -24.05 2.12
N THR A 577 -21.31 -23.21 3.05
CA THR A 577 -22.15 -22.77 4.17
C THR A 577 -23.30 -21.88 3.71
N GLU A 578 -23.05 -20.96 2.75
CA GLU A 578 -24.09 -20.20 2.06
C GLU A 578 -25.13 -21.12 1.38
N TRP A 579 -24.70 -22.23 0.78
CA TRP A 579 -25.60 -23.17 0.12
C TRP A 579 -26.45 -23.93 1.14
N GLY A 580 -25.86 -24.45 2.21
CA GLY A 580 -26.59 -25.15 3.26
C GLY A 580 -27.60 -24.23 3.98
N ASP A 581 -27.20 -23.00 4.29
CA ASP A 581 -28.11 -22.01 4.90
C ASP A 581 -29.27 -21.64 3.96
N GLN A 582 -29.04 -21.54 2.65
CA GLN A 582 -30.10 -21.35 1.64
C GLN A 582 -31.03 -22.57 1.51
N GLN A 583 -30.47 -23.79 1.54
CA GLN A 583 -31.20 -25.04 1.33
C GLN A 583 -32.00 -25.49 2.55
N PHE A 584 -31.53 -25.18 3.77
CA PHE A 584 -32.11 -25.66 5.02
C PHE A 584 -32.70 -24.55 5.91
N GLY A 585 -32.48 -23.27 5.59
CA GLY A 585 -33.17 -22.13 6.22
C GLY A 585 -32.81 -21.84 7.67
N VAL A 586 -31.78 -22.51 8.21
CA VAL A 586 -31.31 -22.35 9.60
C VAL A 586 -29.78 -22.38 9.60
N PRO A 587 -29.10 -21.31 10.04
CA PRO A 587 -27.64 -21.30 10.19
C PRO A 587 -27.18 -22.46 11.09
N GLY A 588 -26.31 -23.32 10.56
CA GLY A 588 -25.80 -24.49 11.30
C GLY A 588 -26.76 -25.69 11.40
N GLY A 589 -27.80 -25.78 10.55
CA GLY A 589 -28.39 -27.08 10.19
C GLY A 589 -29.40 -27.73 11.15
N GLY A 590 -29.98 -26.98 12.09
CA GLY A 590 -30.85 -27.54 13.13
C GLY A 590 -32.18 -28.15 12.66
N ALA A 591 -32.21 -29.45 12.34
CA ALA A 591 -33.44 -30.25 12.21
C ALA A 591 -33.21 -31.72 12.61
N GLY A 592 -34.12 -32.30 13.40
CA GLY A 592 -33.99 -33.67 13.91
C GLY A 592 -34.41 -34.76 12.90
N GLY A 593 -33.44 -35.50 12.38
CA GLY A 593 -33.63 -36.66 11.49
C GLY A 593 -32.35 -36.98 10.72
N SER A 594 -32.21 -38.19 10.19
CA SER A 594 -31.13 -38.48 9.22
C SER A 594 -31.53 -37.95 7.85
N ARG A 595 -30.61 -37.27 7.16
CA ARG A 595 -30.78 -36.80 5.77
C ARG A 595 -30.27 -37.79 4.72
N GLY A 596 -29.92 -39.01 5.12
CA GLY A 596 -29.24 -39.99 4.26
C GLY A 596 -27.72 -39.88 4.34
N ARG A 597 -27.00 -40.48 3.40
CA ARG A 597 -25.54 -40.55 3.37
C ARG A 597 -24.94 -39.41 2.56
N ALA A 598 -23.87 -38.80 3.07
CA ALA A 598 -23.07 -37.82 2.34
C ALA A 598 -21.64 -38.31 2.09
N LEU A 599 -21.03 -37.86 0.99
CA LEU A 599 -19.61 -38.06 0.69
C LEU A 599 -18.93 -36.70 0.50
N VAL A 600 -17.86 -36.44 1.26
CA VAL A 600 -16.97 -35.29 1.01
C VAL A 600 -15.68 -35.77 0.33
N VAL A 601 -15.42 -35.23 -0.85
CA VAL A 601 -14.28 -35.53 -1.72
C VAL A 601 -13.14 -34.57 -1.40
N GLY A 602 -11.94 -35.08 -1.14
CA GLY A 602 -10.75 -34.27 -0.81
C GLY A 602 -10.88 -33.56 0.53
N ALA A 603 -11.24 -34.32 1.57
CA ALA A 603 -11.65 -33.80 2.87
C ALA A 603 -10.56 -33.05 3.66
N GLY A 604 -9.27 -33.22 3.32
CA GLY A 604 -8.15 -32.54 3.96
C GLY A 604 -8.19 -32.63 5.49
N LEU A 605 -8.20 -31.48 6.16
CA LEU A 605 -8.26 -31.38 7.63
C LEU A 605 -9.69 -31.36 8.21
N GLY A 606 -10.71 -31.67 7.41
CA GLY A 606 -12.03 -32.13 7.85
C GLY A 606 -13.17 -31.10 7.98
N ASP A 607 -12.92 -29.80 7.85
CA ASP A 607 -13.90 -28.74 8.14
C ASP A 607 -15.24 -28.89 7.38
N ASP A 608 -15.20 -29.10 6.07
CA ASP A 608 -16.41 -29.25 5.25
C ASP A 608 -17.18 -30.55 5.58
N ALA A 609 -16.48 -31.60 6.02
CA ALA A 609 -17.10 -32.86 6.42
C ALA A 609 -17.82 -32.75 7.78
N GLU A 610 -17.24 -32.02 8.74
CA GLU A 610 -17.93 -31.69 10.00
C GLU A 610 -19.15 -30.79 9.76
N TYR A 611 -19.06 -29.80 8.85
CA TYR A 611 -20.22 -28.98 8.48
C TYR A 611 -21.34 -29.84 7.88
N VAL A 612 -21.03 -30.72 6.92
CA VAL A 612 -22.01 -31.63 6.29
C VAL A 612 -22.61 -32.62 7.29
N ALA A 613 -21.82 -33.13 8.25
CA ALA A 613 -22.35 -33.94 9.35
C ALA A 613 -23.26 -33.13 10.28
N GLY A 614 -22.92 -31.87 10.56
CA GLY A 614 -23.72 -30.92 11.32
C GLY A 614 -25.09 -30.63 10.69
N LEU A 615 -25.20 -30.69 9.36
CA LEU A 615 -26.48 -30.59 8.64
C LEU A 615 -27.41 -31.81 8.88
N GLY A 616 -26.92 -32.91 9.46
CA GLY A 616 -27.69 -34.12 9.75
C GLY A 616 -27.51 -35.28 8.75
N TYR A 617 -26.45 -35.27 7.95
CA TYR A 617 -26.08 -36.38 7.08
C TYR A 617 -25.22 -37.43 7.80
N GLU A 618 -25.28 -38.67 7.32
CA GLU A 618 -24.31 -39.71 7.65
C GLU A 618 -23.09 -39.57 6.73
N THR A 619 -22.12 -38.77 7.16
CA THR A 619 -20.98 -38.35 6.32
C THR A 619 -19.84 -39.36 6.30
N GLU A 620 -19.51 -39.86 5.11
CA GLU A 620 -18.19 -40.39 4.76
C GLU A 620 -17.35 -39.26 4.15
N ALA A 621 -16.04 -39.27 4.41
CA ALA A 621 -15.12 -38.24 3.95
C ALA A 621 -13.76 -38.84 3.66
N PHE A 622 -13.10 -38.43 2.58
CA PHE A 622 -11.82 -39.03 2.21
C PHE A 622 -10.81 -38.06 1.61
N ASP A 623 -9.54 -38.41 1.80
CA ASP A 623 -8.39 -37.78 1.16
C ASP A 623 -7.45 -38.90 0.66
N VAL A 624 -6.55 -38.57 -0.26
CA VAL A 624 -5.51 -39.49 -0.74
C VAL A 624 -4.34 -39.57 0.25
N SER A 625 -4.20 -38.57 1.12
CA SER A 625 -3.20 -38.51 2.18
C SER A 625 -3.63 -39.27 3.45
N GLU A 626 -2.76 -40.17 3.94
CA GLU A 626 -2.86 -40.77 5.27
C GLU A 626 -2.72 -39.72 6.38
N SER A 627 -1.79 -38.76 6.21
CA SER A 627 -1.58 -37.67 7.16
C SER A 627 -2.77 -36.73 7.27
N ALA A 628 -3.44 -36.36 6.16
CA ALA A 628 -4.68 -35.57 6.20
C ALA A 628 -5.77 -36.28 7.02
N VAL A 629 -6.05 -37.54 6.67
CA VAL A 629 -7.05 -38.38 7.33
C VAL A 629 -6.73 -38.60 8.82
N ARG A 630 -5.44 -38.72 9.18
CA ARG A 630 -4.99 -38.79 10.56
C ARG A 630 -5.23 -37.45 11.29
N LEU A 631 -4.76 -36.34 10.73
CA LEU A 631 -4.89 -34.99 11.33
C LEU A 631 -6.36 -34.58 11.50
N ALA A 632 -7.25 -34.91 10.56
CA ALA A 632 -8.69 -34.65 10.68
C ALA A 632 -9.30 -35.41 11.87
N ARG A 633 -8.94 -36.69 12.06
CA ARG A 633 -9.39 -37.51 13.21
C ARG A 633 -8.83 -37.02 14.54
N GLU A 634 -7.57 -36.57 14.57
CA GLU A 634 -6.93 -35.96 15.74
C GLU A 634 -7.57 -34.62 16.12
N ARG A 635 -7.98 -33.83 15.12
CA ARG A 635 -8.62 -32.53 15.28
C ARG A 635 -10.09 -32.60 15.73
N PHE A 636 -10.82 -33.62 15.31
CA PHE A 636 -12.25 -33.80 15.64
C PHE A 636 -12.51 -35.09 16.46
N PRO A 637 -11.94 -35.20 17.68
CA PRO A 637 -12.06 -36.41 18.50
C PRO A 637 -13.51 -36.63 18.94
N GLY A 638 -14.07 -37.79 18.57
CA GLY A 638 -15.47 -38.14 18.85
C GLY A 638 -16.47 -37.67 17.78
N SER A 639 -16.00 -37.20 16.62
CA SER A 639 -16.86 -36.94 15.45
C SER A 639 -17.63 -38.19 14.99
N ARG A 640 -18.71 -37.96 14.25
CA ARG A 640 -19.49 -38.98 13.54
C ARG A 640 -19.04 -39.18 12.09
N VAL A 641 -18.17 -38.31 11.57
CA VAL A 641 -17.64 -38.39 10.20
C VAL A 641 -16.76 -39.63 10.06
N ARG A 642 -17.03 -40.44 9.03
CA ARG A 642 -16.16 -41.56 8.65
C ARG A 642 -15.05 -41.07 7.72
N TYR A 643 -13.98 -40.53 8.31
CA TYR A 643 -12.74 -40.23 7.60
C TYR A 643 -12.02 -41.52 7.18
N GLN A 644 -11.63 -41.63 5.91
CA GLN A 644 -10.83 -42.74 5.38
C GLN A 644 -9.85 -42.30 4.28
N VAL A 645 -8.80 -43.09 4.04
CA VAL A 645 -7.87 -42.88 2.93
C VAL A 645 -8.44 -43.54 1.67
N ALA A 646 -8.50 -42.81 0.55
CA ALA A 646 -8.90 -43.34 -0.75
C ALA A 646 -8.40 -42.44 -1.90
N ASP A 647 -8.13 -43.03 -3.06
CA ASP A 647 -7.87 -42.27 -4.29
C ASP A 647 -9.19 -41.91 -4.99
N LEU A 648 -9.37 -40.65 -5.37
CA LEU A 648 -10.50 -40.20 -6.20
C LEU A 648 -10.46 -40.85 -7.60
N LEU A 649 -9.27 -41.22 -8.08
CA LEU A 649 -9.06 -41.78 -9.40
C LEU A 649 -9.28 -43.31 -9.43
N ASP A 650 -9.13 -44.03 -8.32
CA ASP A 650 -9.50 -45.46 -8.15
C ASP A 650 -10.34 -45.68 -6.86
N PRO A 651 -11.58 -45.18 -6.81
CA PRO A 651 -12.38 -45.16 -5.59
C PRO A 651 -13.05 -46.51 -5.27
N PRO A 652 -13.40 -46.77 -3.99
CA PRO A 652 -14.23 -47.89 -3.56
C PRO A 652 -15.48 -48.08 -4.44
N LYS A 653 -15.73 -49.32 -4.87
CA LYS A 653 -16.80 -49.64 -5.85
C LYS A 653 -18.20 -49.51 -5.26
N GLU A 654 -18.30 -49.71 -3.94
CA GLU A 654 -19.46 -49.49 -3.10
C GLU A 654 -19.89 -48.01 -2.99
N TRP A 655 -19.08 -47.05 -3.45
CA TRP A 655 -19.43 -45.63 -3.50
C TRP A 655 -20.17 -45.23 -4.77
N HIS A 656 -20.11 -46.02 -5.84
CA HIS A 656 -20.81 -45.72 -7.09
C HIS A 656 -22.33 -45.68 -6.88
N ARG A 657 -22.92 -44.50 -7.08
CA ARG A 657 -24.34 -44.15 -6.92
C ARG A 657 -24.90 -44.46 -5.53
N ALA A 658 -24.11 -44.18 -4.49
CA ALA A 658 -24.38 -44.61 -3.12
C ALA A 658 -24.75 -43.49 -2.13
N PHE A 659 -24.66 -42.21 -2.54
CA PHE A 659 -24.82 -41.05 -1.64
C PHE A 659 -25.95 -40.10 -2.05
N ASP A 660 -26.72 -39.64 -1.05
CA ASP A 660 -27.76 -38.62 -1.16
C ASP A 660 -27.18 -37.24 -1.48
N LEU A 661 -25.99 -36.95 -0.93
CA LEU A 661 -25.25 -35.71 -1.14
C LEU A 661 -23.78 -36.02 -1.42
N VAL A 662 -23.22 -35.43 -2.47
CA VAL A 662 -21.78 -35.42 -2.74
C VAL A 662 -21.31 -33.97 -2.71
N VAL A 663 -20.18 -33.72 -2.05
CA VAL A 663 -19.56 -32.40 -1.94
C VAL A 663 -18.13 -32.48 -2.47
N GLU A 664 -17.86 -31.69 -3.51
CA GLU A 664 -16.54 -31.42 -4.06
C GLU A 664 -16.21 -29.95 -3.77
N VAL A 665 -15.09 -29.73 -3.09
CA VAL A 665 -14.54 -28.40 -2.85
C VAL A 665 -13.07 -28.42 -3.23
N MET A 666 -12.72 -27.67 -4.27
CA MET A 666 -11.36 -27.35 -4.68
C MET A 666 -10.41 -28.55 -4.86
N THR A 667 -10.94 -29.75 -5.13
CA THR A 667 -10.18 -31.00 -5.21
C THR A 667 -9.83 -31.36 -6.65
N VAL A 668 -10.79 -31.30 -7.57
CA VAL A 668 -10.54 -31.61 -9.00
C VAL A 668 -9.50 -30.66 -9.59
N GLN A 669 -9.65 -29.35 -9.31
CA GLN A 669 -8.69 -28.28 -9.66
C GLN A 669 -7.31 -28.41 -8.99
N SER A 670 -7.12 -29.37 -8.08
CA SER A 670 -5.81 -29.63 -7.44
C SER A 670 -5.09 -30.83 -8.07
N LEU A 671 -5.68 -31.44 -9.12
CA LEU A 671 -5.03 -32.40 -10.01
C LEU A 671 -4.59 -31.71 -11.31
N PRO A 672 -3.59 -32.23 -12.03
CA PRO A 672 -3.28 -31.75 -13.38
C PRO A 672 -4.44 -31.91 -14.38
N GLU A 673 -4.58 -30.96 -15.31
CA GLU A 673 -5.64 -30.91 -16.33
C GLU A 673 -5.94 -32.27 -17.04
N PRO A 674 -4.94 -33.10 -17.44
CA PRO A 674 -5.21 -34.40 -18.07
C PRO A 674 -5.99 -35.41 -17.20
N LEU A 675 -6.07 -35.18 -15.88
CA LEU A 675 -6.80 -36.02 -14.94
C LEU A 675 -8.19 -35.47 -14.58
N HIS A 676 -8.47 -34.19 -14.85
CA HIS A 676 -9.75 -33.54 -14.53
C HIS A 676 -10.94 -34.37 -15.05
N GLY A 677 -10.92 -34.81 -16.31
CA GLY A 677 -12.03 -35.60 -16.90
C GLY A 677 -12.31 -36.93 -16.19
N ARG A 678 -11.27 -37.61 -15.65
CA ARG A 678 -11.43 -38.85 -14.87
C ARG A 678 -11.98 -38.55 -13.47
N ALA A 679 -11.46 -37.49 -12.82
CA ALA A 679 -11.91 -37.06 -11.50
C ALA A 679 -13.38 -36.57 -11.52
N ILE A 680 -13.76 -35.75 -12.50
CA ILE A 680 -15.15 -35.27 -12.71
C ILE A 680 -16.11 -36.45 -12.87
N ALA A 681 -15.75 -37.45 -13.69
CA ALA A 681 -16.56 -38.65 -13.89
C ALA A 681 -16.71 -39.48 -12.60
N ALA A 682 -15.64 -39.59 -11.79
CA ALA A 682 -15.70 -40.27 -10.48
C ALA A 682 -16.64 -39.54 -9.50
N VAL A 683 -16.50 -38.21 -9.35
CA VAL A 683 -17.38 -37.38 -8.49
C VAL A 683 -18.85 -37.51 -8.89
N ALA A 684 -19.16 -37.37 -10.20
CA ALA A 684 -20.50 -37.57 -10.74
C ALA A 684 -21.01 -39.01 -10.53
N GLY A 685 -20.12 -39.99 -10.57
CA GLY A 685 -20.40 -41.41 -10.34
C GLY A 685 -20.86 -41.75 -8.92
N PHE A 686 -20.53 -40.96 -7.90
CA PHE A 686 -20.89 -41.25 -6.50
C PHE A 686 -22.36 -40.95 -6.14
N VAL A 687 -23.01 -40.03 -6.88
CA VAL A 687 -24.35 -39.51 -6.57
C VAL A 687 -25.41 -40.57 -6.86
N ARG A 688 -26.26 -40.92 -5.87
CA ARG A 688 -27.36 -41.90 -6.03
C ARG A 688 -28.53 -41.32 -6.85
N PRO A 689 -29.42 -42.14 -7.45
CA PRO A 689 -30.64 -41.65 -8.08
C PRO A 689 -31.48 -40.84 -7.09
N GLY A 690 -31.89 -39.62 -7.45
CA GLY A 690 -32.53 -38.66 -6.55
C GLY A 690 -31.58 -37.93 -5.58
N GLY A 691 -30.26 -38.02 -5.77
CA GLY A 691 -29.24 -37.32 -4.97
C GLY A 691 -28.74 -36.01 -5.60
N THR A 692 -27.95 -35.25 -4.83
CA THR A 692 -27.40 -33.93 -5.21
C THR A 692 -25.87 -33.93 -5.16
N LEU A 693 -25.24 -33.16 -6.05
CA LEU A 693 -23.82 -32.84 -6.05
C LEU A 693 -23.64 -31.32 -5.90
N VAL A 694 -22.75 -30.91 -5.00
CA VAL A 694 -22.26 -29.53 -4.83
C VAL A 694 -20.80 -29.48 -5.29
N VAL A 695 -20.46 -28.53 -6.16
CA VAL A 695 -19.11 -28.34 -6.73
C VAL A 695 -18.67 -26.90 -6.50
N ILE A 696 -17.49 -26.69 -5.92
CA ILE A 696 -16.92 -25.36 -5.65
C ILE A 696 -15.46 -25.31 -6.10
N ALA A 697 -15.13 -24.46 -7.08
CA ALA A 697 -13.80 -24.41 -7.68
C ALA A 697 -13.34 -22.99 -8.02
N THR A 698 -12.03 -22.80 -8.22
CA THR A 698 -11.47 -21.61 -8.87
C THR A 698 -11.85 -21.62 -10.35
N ALA A 699 -12.25 -20.47 -10.88
CA ALA A 699 -12.69 -20.33 -12.26
C ALA A 699 -11.64 -19.65 -13.16
N ARG A 700 -11.53 -20.10 -14.41
CA ARG A 700 -10.85 -19.39 -15.52
C ARG A 700 -11.78 -19.32 -16.74
N GLU A 701 -11.43 -18.51 -17.72
CA GLU A 701 -12.01 -18.58 -19.07
C GLU A 701 -11.44 -19.79 -19.84
N GLU A 702 -12.09 -20.22 -20.93
CA GLU A 702 -11.68 -21.41 -21.72
C GLU A 702 -10.24 -21.30 -22.27
N ASP A 703 -9.82 -20.11 -22.67
CA ASP A 703 -8.46 -19.75 -23.13
C ASP A 703 -7.65 -19.00 -22.06
N GLY A 704 -8.13 -19.01 -20.81
CA GLY A 704 -7.49 -18.34 -19.68
C GLY A 704 -6.14 -18.97 -19.29
N PRO A 705 -5.18 -18.16 -18.80
CA PRO A 705 -3.85 -18.64 -18.42
C PRO A 705 -3.94 -19.71 -17.31
N VAL A 706 -3.24 -20.83 -17.52
CA VAL A 706 -3.08 -21.88 -16.54
C VAL A 706 -2.00 -21.48 -15.54
N PHE A 707 -2.39 -21.41 -14.28
CA PHE A 707 -1.50 -21.42 -13.12
C PHE A 707 -1.63 -22.79 -12.44
N ALA A 708 -0.60 -23.21 -11.69
CA ALA A 708 -0.51 -24.60 -11.22
C ALA A 708 0.45 -24.76 -10.01
N PRO A 709 0.08 -25.54 -8.98
CA PRO A 709 -1.30 -25.78 -8.52
C PRO A 709 -1.92 -24.50 -7.91
N PRO A 710 -3.26 -24.39 -7.82
CA PRO A 710 -4.26 -25.25 -8.45
C PRO A 710 -4.49 -24.86 -9.92
N TRP A 711 -4.91 -25.82 -10.73
CA TRP A 711 -5.36 -25.65 -12.12
C TRP A 711 -6.84 -25.24 -12.14
N PRO A 712 -7.21 -23.97 -12.41
CA PRO A 712 -8.61 -23.53 -12.32
C PRO A 712 -9.49 -24.20 -13.38
N LEU A 713 -10.77 -24.40 -13.09
CA LEU A 713 -11.70 -25.04 -14.04
C LEU A 713 -12.27 -24.02 -15.05
N THR A 714 -12.35 -24.40 -16.32
CA THR A 714 -13.02 -23.64 -17.39
C THR A 714 -14.56 -23.74 -17.30
N PRO A 715 -15.31 -22.93 -18.08
CA PRO A 715 -16.74 -23.11 -18.24
C PRO A 715 -17.12 -24.45 -18.89
N SER A 716 -16.25 -25.10 -19.68
CA SER A 716 -16.50 -26.44 -20.22
C SER A 716 -16.28 -27.54 -19.17
N GLU A 717 -15.24 -27.42 -18.36
CA GLU A 717 -14.93 -28.36 -17.27
C GLU A 717 -16.01 -28.33 -16.17
N ILE A 718 -16.45 -27.16 -15.73
CA ILE A 718 -17.52 -27.07 -14.70
C ILE A 718 -18.85 -27.66 -15.19
N ARG A 719 -19.15 -27.59 -16.51
CA ARG A 719 -20.35 -28.21 -17.10
C ARG A 719 -20.22 -29.73 -17.24
N ALA A 720 -18.99 -30.27 -17.30
CA ALA A 720 -18.77 -31.71 -17.46
C ALA A 720 -19.21 -32.55 -16.23
N PHE A 721 -19.44 -31.93 -15.07
CA PHE A 721 -20.07 -32.57 -13.91
C PHE A 721 -21.54 -32.99 -14.15
N ALA A 722 -22.20 -32.50 -15.21
CA ALA A 722 -23.46 -33.07 -15.73
C ALA A 722 -23.24 -34.39 -16.50
N GLY A 723 -22.03 -34.96 -16.47
CA GLY A 723 -21.73 -36.31 -16.93
C GLY A 723 -22.45 -37.40 -16.11
N GLU A 724 -22.27 -38.66 -16.52
CA GLU A 724 -22.86 -39.85 -15.87
C GLU A 724 -24.39 -39.86 -15.70
N GLY A 725 -25.13 -38.89 -16.26
CA GLY A 725 -26.57 -38.73 -16.08
C GLY A 725 -26.96 -37.92 -14.84
N LEU A 726 -26.22 -36.84 -14.56
CA LEU A 726 -26.70 -35.72 -13.76
C LEU A 726 -27.26 -34.59 -14.65
N GLU A 727 -28.11 -33.75 -14.07
CA GLU A 727 -28.62 -32.52 -14.67
C GLU A 727 -28.20 -31.32 -13.81
N ALA A 728 -27.90 -30.18 -14.43
CA ALA A 728 -27.41 -28.99 -13.74
C ALA A 728 -28.58 -28.10 -13.29
N ASP A 729 -28.80 -28.00 -11.97
CA ASP A 729 -29.81 -27.09 -11.40
C ASP A 729 -29.36 -25.63 -11.47
N LYS A 730 -28.07 -25.40 -11.18
CA LYS A 730 -27.50 -24.06 -11.02
C LYS A 730 -26.00 -24.10 -11.30
N ILE A 731 -25.50 -23.17 -12.12
CA ILE A 731 -24.06 -22.90 -12.26
C ILE A 731 -23.87 -21.39 -12.10
N GLU A 732 -23.14 -20.99 -11.06
CA GLU A 732 -22.86 -19.59 -10.72
C GLU A 732 -21.42 -19.24 -11.04
N ASP A 733 -21.25 -18.29 -11.96
CA ASP A 733 -20.02 -17.52 -12.16
C ASP A 733 -19.97 -16.41 -11.10
N LEU A 734 -19.12 -16.57 -10.09
CA LEU A 734 -19.01 -15.67 -8.95
C LEU A 734 -17.74 -14.82 -9.08
N ARG A 735 -17.91 -13.58 -9.57
CA ARG A 735 -16.86 -12.57 -9.73
C ARG A 735 -16.94 -11.52 -8.61
N GLY A 736 -15.99 -11.54 -7.67
CA GLY A 736 -16.01 -10.66 -6.49
C GLY A 736 -14.61 -10.31 -5.99
N GLY A 737 -14.24 -9.03 -6.08
CA GLY A 737 -12.88 -8.59 -5.77
C GLY A 737 -11.86 -9.23 -6.71
N GLU A 738 -10.77 -9.77 -6.16
CA GLU A 738 -9.74 -10.52 -6.90
C GLU A 738 -10.08 -12.02 -7.05
N ARG A 739 -11.29 -12.46 -6.62
CA ARG A 739 -11.69 -13.87 -6.64
C ARG A 739 -12.70 -14.15 -7.75
N HIS A 740 -12.36 -15.14 -8.57
CA HIS A 740 -13.21 -15.77 -9.59
C HIS A 740 -13.48 -17.21 -9.16
N ARG A 741 -14.75 -17.57 -8.99
CA ARG A 741 -15.18 -18.86 -8.42
C ARG A 741 -16.37 -19.43 -9.17
N TRP A 742 -16.39 -20.75 -9.31
CA TRP A 742 -17.59 -21.51 -9.62
C TRP A 742 -18.27 -21.94 -8.31
N ARG A 743 -19.60 -21.82 -8.26
CA ARG A 743 -20.45 -22.70 -7.43
C ARG A 743 -21.47 -23.36 -8.35
N ALA A 744 -21.47 -24.68 -8.41
CA ALA A 744 -22.41 -25.44 -9.24
C ALA A 744 -23.13 -26.51 -8.43
N ILE A 745 -24.43 -26.68 -8.73
CA ILE A 745 -25.35 -27.63 -8.11
C ILE A 745 -25.92 -28.50 -9.22
N PHE A 746 -25.85 -29.81 -9.03
CA PHE A 746 -26.37 -30.81 -9.95
C PHE A 746 -27.26 -31.79 -9.18
N HIS A 747 -28.32 -32.29 -9.82
CA HIS A 747 -29.10 -33.40 -9.29
C HIS A 747 -28.97 -34.62 -10.20
N ARG A 748 -29.22 -35.81 -9.64
CA ARG A 748 -29.47 -37.02 -10.42
C ARG A 748 -30.97 -37.34 -10.39
N PRO A 749 -31.65 -37.52 -11.53
CA PRO A 749 -33.02 -38.03 -11.55
C PRO A 749 -33.19 -39.36 -10.77
N ALA A 750 -34.42 -39.63 -10.32
CA ALA A 750 -34.76 -40.77 -9.45
C ALA A 750 -34.99 -42.09 -10.22
#